data_AF-A0A238FLX3-F1
#
_entry.id   AF-A0A238FLX3-F1
#
_cell.length_a   1.000
_cell.length_b   1.000
_cell.length_c   1.000
_cell.angle_alpha   90.00
_cell.angle_beta   90.00
_cell.angle_gamma   90.00
#
_symmetry.space_group_name_H-M   'P 1'
#
loop_
_entity.id
_entity.type
_entity.pdbx_description
1 polymer ?
#
loop_
_entity_poly.entity_id
_entity_poly.type
_entity_poly.pdbx_seq_one_letter_code
_entity_poly.pdbx_strand_id
1 'polypeptide(L)'
;MPKRTDSNDTTGTAPIQKKLKFGHTGPREAATSSLNLATDDGDDVTLDLERQQRVQQEQADAELARKLAQSEGTTLHTLKFHERHFGATKPRATAAGGIVHGTRTIGNGNVSSTLSTSRASSPSSSRLPRQRTVSAKSETETISLVDEEDDDDDEGEGDDHDDDDIVITGYAPATSSKLPAKPSLTSAPIASLFQSPTKKSAVALGKVKEEDQNPTSASTSKLNLYPFLASPGKALASSSKTLLGTPKSAAGPTGVVLPLDTSIFTFDPSSNVDISSWSTGRIPYSYLAAAFALISTTKSRLFISRVLTNLFRVAVELDPESLESVVYLCSNRIGPAHERDLELGVGPQVLSKAFKEVSGLTPQALRQLNKLGDPGDVAYEMKKSVRLLVPPPPLVCHSLFAQLHIIARLKGSGSLERKTSIVKRLLVSAQGEEARYLIRTLVGNLRIGAVRLTIITALAKAFCLSRKGGHQPASDDFYIFASERKDMTDEFDAKKGLGKTKEKVKGDKERLLKERLDRAEAVVRKVWARHPDYGHVVVALLDHGIALLEQRVPLAVGTPLEPMLGSITRDLSEIYARLGSRPFVSEAKLDGQRGQIHVSTIEPSGLGDNSRGKWYDPPQGNTDQTRIWIRCFSRHLEDMSDKYPDIAPTLASLVHRETAAGHPLENFILDCEIVAIDPQTSEFKTFQELSYRSKKDVQMGDIKVRVGIFGFDLMYLNEETYFDAQSLLNKSFRQRRNLLYERFSPLRPKDPRYAKWELVPSCMDNDITKVQEFFQEALKMRAEGIMVKLLDEVELEEDPDNEMDTDPGEDLEEKETEEKSELDSPPPSTPPPATKATPTHSPIKGQGRRRKILPATYEPDKRADSWLKVKKDYLDDLGDSLDLIPIGAWHGNGRKAQWWSPILLGVYDPESGQIQAVCKCMSGFTDDFYKGLNVKYAPDREFTSRSKPPEIEAAGLRPSIWFKPNEVWEMRGADFTLSPVYPAAQHILGERGVSVRFPRFIKVREDKSIEQATTTEQLAEMYQNQGQHH
;
A
#
# COMPACT_ATOMS: atom_id res chain seq x y z
N MET A 1 -65.79 -3.15 -4.87
CA MET A 1 -67.04 -2.50 -4.39
C MET A 1 -66.69 -1.12 -3.84
N PRO A 2 -67.45 -0.04 -4.15
CA PRO A 2 -67.21 1.29 -3.57
C PRO A 2 -68.46 1.94 -2.93
N LYS A 3 -68.24 2.78 -1.89
CA LYS A 3 -69.08 3.90 -1.38
C LYS A 3 -68.08 4.95 -0.82
N ARG A 4 -68.10 6.25 -1.17
CA ARG A 4 -69.06 7.35 -0.84
C ARG A 4 -69.16 7.62 0.67
N THR A 5 -69.15 8.85 1.20
CA THR A 5 -69.53 10.22 0.71
C THR A 5 -68.43 11.29 0.99
N ASP A 6 -68.32 12.49 0.38
CA ASP A 6 -69.17 13.73 0.33
C ASP A 6 -69.40 14.38 1.73
N SER A 7 -69.35 15.72 2.00
CA SER A 7 -69.20 16.97 1.18
C SER A 7 -68.82 18.28 1.97
N ASN A 8 -68.43 19.34 1.22
CA ASN A 8 -68.22 20.81 1.42
C ASN A 8 -68.72 21.64 2.65
N ASP A 9 -68.03 22.78 2.93
CA ASP A 9 -68.49 24.22 2.82
C ASP A 9 -67.39 25.22 3.36
N THR A 10 -66.91 26.31 2.70
CA THR A 10 -67.42 27.70 2.39
C THR A 10 -67.60 28.65 3.61
N THR A 11 -67.30 29.98 3.64
CA THR A 11 -66.82 31.03 2.68
C THR A 11 -66.45 32.39 3.37
N GLY A 12 -65.72 33.32 2.67
CA GLY A 12 -65.78 34.81 2.86
C GLY A 12 -64.45 35.51 3.28
N THR A 13 -63.79 36.43 2.53
CA THR A 13 -64.08 37.85 2.10
C THR A 13 -64.05 38.89 3.24
N ALA A 14 -63.47 40.13 3.14
CA ALA A 14 -63.36 41.09 2.01
C ALA A 14 -62.17 42.14 2.18
N PRO A 15 -62.05 43.34 1.50
CA PRO A 15 -60.79 43.74 0.81
C PRO A 15 -60.37 45.27 0.88
N ILE A 16 -59.62 45.79 -0.15
CA ILE A 16 -59.55 47.23 -0.64
C ILE A 16 -58.58 48.21 0.12
N GLN A 17 -57.76 49.15 -0.45
CA GLN A 17 -57.43 49.62 -1.83
C GLN A 17 -56.21 50.62 -1.95
N LYS A 18 -55.77 50.91 -3.21
CA LYS A 18 -55.19 52.20 -3.80
C LYS A 18 -53.68 52.56 -3.63
N LYS A 19 -53.00 53.30 -4.56
CA LYS A 19 -53.08 53.47 -6.05
C LYS A 19 -51.99 54.43 -6.64
N LEU A 20 -51.63 54.25 -7.94
CA LEU A 20 -51.13 55.19 -9.03
C LEU A 20 -49.94 54.52 -9.78
N LYS A 21 -49.83 54.31 -11.13
CA LYS A 21 -50.21 54.96 -12.43
C LYS A 21 -49.16 55.95 -12.97
N PHE A 22 -48.83 56.07 -14.29
CA PHE A 22 -49.33 55.59 -15.63
C PHE A 22 -48.11 55.22 -16.55
N GLY A 23 -48.17 54.65 -17.78
CA GLY A 23 -49.26 54.07 -18.61
C GLY A 23 -49.02 54.13 -20.16
N HIS A 24 -49.72 53.29 -20.95
CA HIS A 24 -49.87 53.28 -22.47
C HIS A 24 -48.63 52.84 -23.30
N THR A 25 -48.69 52.21 -24.50
CA THR A 25 -49.75 51.70 -25.43
C THR A 25 -49.24 50.47 -26.23
N GLY A 26 -50.11 49.66 -26.87
CA GLY A 26 -49.75 48.54 -27.79
C GLY A 26 -49.61 48.96 -29.29
N PRO A 27 -49.82 48.09 -30.32
CA PRO A 27 -50.31 46.68 -30.32
C PRO A 27 -49.72 45.71 -31.41
N ARG A 28 -50.27 44.46 -31.54
CA ARG A 28 -50.28 43.56 -32.76
C ARG A 28 -48.91 42.99 -33.26
N GLU A 29 -48.74 42.01 -34.17
CA GLU A 29 -49.49 40.89 -34.82
C GLU A 29 -48.41 39.86 -35.32
N ALA A 30 -48.51 38.52 -35.25
CA ALA A 30 -49.32 37.52 -36.00
C ALA A 30 -48.76 37.00 -37.37
N ALA A 31 -48.00 35.88 -37.32
CA ALA A 31 -47.97 34.71 -38.25
C ALA A 31 -47.53 34.79 -39.76
N THR A 32 -47.23 33.60 -40.33
CA THR A 32 -47.00 33.23 -41.76
C THR A 32 -45.66 33.66 -42.41
N SER A 33 -45.14 33.06 -43.52
CA SER A 33 -45.06 31.64 -43.96
C SER A 33 -44.18 31.44 -45.22
N SER A 34 -43.38 30.37 -45.29
CA SER A 34 -43.00 29.59 -46.51
C SER A 34 -42.07 30.14 -47.64
N LEU A 35 -41.19 29.24 -48.12
CA LEU A 35 -40.62 29.07 -49.49
C LEU A 35 -39.41 29.90 -50.03
N ASN A 36 -38.28 29.18 -50.19
CA ASN A 36 -37.36 29.08 -51.35
C ASN A 36 -36.83 30.32 -52.14
N LEU A 37 -35.49 30.55 -52.15
CA LEU A 37 -34.57 30.22 -53.28
C LEU A 37 -33.08 30.60 -53.03
N ALA A 38 -32.19 30.09 -53.88
CA ALA A 38 -30.73 29.93 -53.70
C ALA A 38 -29.81 31.16 -53.89
N THR A 39 -28.63 31.12 -53.24
CA THR A 39 -27.24 31.55 -53.62
C THR A 39 -26.39 31.46 -52.32
N ASP A 40 -25.27 30.76 -52.15
CA ASP A 40 -24.03 30.50 -52.94
C ASP A 40 -22.88 31.50 -52.62
N ASP A 41 -21.66 30.95 -52.43
CA ASP A 41 -20.39 31.56 -51.92
C ASP A 41 -20.39 32.27 -50.54
N GLY A 42 -19.42 31.95 -49.65
CA GLY A 42 -19.27 32.68 -48.36
C GLY A 42 -18.21 32.27 -47.32
N ASP A 43 -17.49 31.14 -47.41
CA ASP A 43 -16.72 30.60 -46.27
C ASP A 43 -15.26 31.11 -46.07
N ASP A 44 -14.68 31.87 -47.02
CA ASP A 44 -13.23 32.18 -47.02
C ASP A 44 -12.83 33.43 -46.19
N VAL A 45 -13.79 34.13 -45.57
CA VAL A 45 -13.54 35.38 -44.82
C VAL A 45 -13.34 35.13 -43.31
N THR A 46 -13.99 34.11 -42.75
CA THR A 46 -14.06 33.88 -41.30
C THR A 46 -12.71 33.45 -40.71
N LEU A 47 -11.97 32.60 -41.44
CA LEU A 47 -10.69 32.05 -41.00
C LEU A 47 -9.59 33.11 -40.88
N ASP A 48 -9.60 34.13 -41.72
CA ASP A 48 -8.56 35.17 -41.71
C ASP A 48 -8.80 36.19 -40.57
N LEU A 49 -10.05 36.40 -40.12
CA LEU A 49 -10.33 37.15 -38.89
C LEU A 49 -9.82 36.44 -37.64
N GLU A 50 -10.10 35.14 -37.46
CA GLU A 50 -9.58 34.38 -36.31
C GLU A 50 -8.05 34.38 -36.27
N ARG A 51 -7.42 34.32 -37.46
CA ARG A 51 -5.97 34.37 -37.60
C ARG A 51 -5.40 35.74 -37.24
N GLN A 52 -6.04 36.83 -37.65
CA GLN A 52 -5.64 38.19 -37.25
C GLN A 52 -5.80 38.41 -35.74
N GLN A 53 -6.87 37.90 -35.13
CA GLN A 53 -7.08 37.98 -33.67
C GLN A 53 -6.00 37.24 -32.89
N ARG A 54 -5.61 36.02 -33.31
CA ARG A 54 -4.49 35.27 -32.69
C ARG A 54 -3.17 36.03 -32.75
N VAL A 55 -2.85 36.65 -33.90
CA VAL A 55 -1.61 37.44 -34.04
C VAL A 55 -1.63 38.71 -33.18
N GLN A 56 -2.79 39.35 -33.00
CA GLN A 56 -2.92 40.50 -32.08
C GLN A 56 -2.76 40.07 -30.62
N GLN A 57 -3.29 38.90 -30.22
CA GLN A 57 -3.12 38.36 -28.88
C GLN A 57 -1.63 38.06 -28.56
N GLU A 58 -0.94 37.33 -29.45
CA GLU A 58 0.50 37.03 -29.29
C GLU A 58 1.36 38.31 -29.19
N GLN A 59 0.99 39.38 -29.91
CA GLN A 59 1.68 40.67 -29.82
C GLN A 59 1.41 41.40 -28.50
N ALA A 60 0.18 41.36 -27.98
CA ALA A 60 -0.17 41.93 -26.68
C ALA A 60 0.57 41.22 -25.53
N ASP A 61 0.62 39.88 -25.55
CA ASP A 61 1.29 39.08 -24.53
C ASP A 61 2.82 39.28 -24.57
N ALA A 62 3.41 39.42 -25.77
CA ALA A 62 4.82 39.77 -25.94
C ALA A 62 5.16 41.20 -25.48
N GLU A 63 4.22 42.15 -25.59
CA GLU A 63 4.40 43.51 -25.07
C GLU A 63 4.26 43.54 -23.53
N LEU A 64 3.34 42.75 -22.96
CA LEU A 64 3.19 42.59 -21.51
C LEU A 64 4.45 41.98 -20.89
N ALA A 65 5.01 40.92 -21.49
CA ALA A 65 6.27 40.33 -21.07
C ALA A 65 7.44 41.33 -21.12
N ARG A 66 7.49 42.21 -22.13
CA ARG A 66 8.49 43.29 -22.22
C ARG A 66 8.32 44.35 -21.13
N LYS A 67 7.09 44.69 -20.74
CA LYS A 67 6.82 45.65 -19.66
C LYS A 67 7.23 45.08 -18.29
N LEU A 68 6.91 43.82 -18.02
CA LEU A 68 7.36 43.11 -16.81
C LEU A 68 8.89 43.03 -16.73
N ALA A 69 9.56 42.71 -17.84
CA ALA A 69 11.02 42.71 -17.92
C ALA A 69 11.68 44.11 -17.78
N GLN A 70 10.90 45.19 -17.79
CA GLN A 70 11.37 46.57 -17.56
C GLN A 70 11.10 47.09 -16.14
N SER A 71 10.27 46.41 -15.34
CA SER A 71 9.96 46.82 -13.96
C SER A 71 10.98 46.36 -12.90
N GLU A 72 11.78 45.32 -13.16
CA GLU A 72 12.71 44.73 -12.18
C GLU A 72 14.17 45.25 -12.34
N GLY A 73 14.34 46.58 -12.43
CA GLY A 73 15.52 47.21 -13.05
C GLY A 73 16.42 48.14 -12.22
N THR A 74 16.33 48.17 -10.87
CA THR A 74 17.09 49.09 -9.99
C THR A 74 17.14 48.52 -8.56
N THR A 75 18.20 48.61 -7.73
CA THR A 75 19.63 49.00 -7.82
C THR A 75 20.29 48.55 -6.49
N LEU A 76 21.61 48.44 -6.24
CA LEU A 76 22.90 48.79 -6.88
C LEU A 76 23.81 47.51 -6.84
N HIS A 77 25.15 47.43 -6.93
CA HIS A 77 26.25 48.41 -6.90
C HIS A 77 27.45 47.95 -7.78
N THR A 78 28.37 48.87 -8.04
CA THR A 78 29.56 48.73 -8.91
C THR A 78 30.76 48.03 -8.28
N LEU A 79 31.50 47.25 -9.08
CA LEU A 79 32.97 47.36 -9.20
C LEU A 79 33.44 46.90 -10.60
N LYS A 80 34.49 47.53 -11.15
CA LYS A 80 35.04 47.26 -12.50
C LYS A 80 36.29 46.38 -12.40
N PHE A 81 36.67 45.66 -13.47
CA PHE A 81 37.96 45.91 -14.18
C PHE A 81 38.16 45.07 -15.47
N HIS A 82 38.54 45.76 -16.55
CA HIS A 82 39.34 45.33 -17.72
C HIS A 82 38.95 44.14 -18.63
N GLU A 83 38.92 44.45 -19.93
CA GLU A 83 38.87 43.52 -21.06
C GLU A 83 40.24 42.90 -21.39
N ARG A 84 40.25 41.70 -22.01
CA ARG A 84 41.25 41.30 -23.03
C ARG A 84 40.59 40.45 -24.12
N HIS A 85 40.95 40.70 -25.38
CA HIS A 85 40.50 39.91 -26.53
C HIS A 85 41.00 38.46 -26.50
N PHE A 86 40.32 37.55 -27.21
CA PHE A 86 41.01 36.64 -28.14
C PHE A 86 40.14 36.24 -29.35
N GLY A 87 40.81 35.96 -30.47
CA GLY A 87 40.23 35.86 -31.82
C GLY A 87 39.35 34.64 -32.11
N ALA A 88 38.56 34.78 -33.17
CA ALA A 88 37.69 33.74 -33.71
C ALA A 88 38.41 32.88 -34.77
N THR A 89 38.01 31.60 -34.88
CA THR A 89 38.23 30.76 -36.08
C THR A 89 37.00 29.88 -36.35
N LYS A 90 36.79 29.49 -37.61
CA LYS A 90 35.69 28.61 -38.07
C LYS A 90 36.23 27.25 -38.51
N PRO A 91 35.47 26.14 -38.35
CA PRO A 91 35.62 24.96 -39.19
C PRO A 91 34.90 25.11 -40.54
N ARG A 92 35.22 24.24 -41.51
CA ARG A 92 34.72 24.23 -42.89
C ARG A 92 34.40 22.79 -43.32
N ALA A 93 33.42 22.60 -44.20
CA ALA A 93 32.94 21.29 -44.66
C ALA A 93 33.68 20.72 -45.89
N THR A 94 33.17 19.59 -46.42
CA THR A 94 33.52 18.84 -47.66
C THR A 94 34.64 17.78 -47.57
N ALA A 95 34.62 16.63 -48.28
CA ALA A 95 33.50 15.88 -48.91
C ALA A 95 33.91 14.46 -49.42
N ALA A 96 32.93 13.54 -49.42
CA ALA A 96 32.51 12.54 -50.45
C ALA A 96 33.48 11.58 -51.22
N GLY A 97 32.92 10.38 -51.51
CA GLY A 97 33.26 9.45 -52.61
C GLY A 97 32.71 8.03 -52.34
N GLY A 98 32.13 7.26 -53.27
CA GLY A 98 31.73 7.48 -54.67
C GLY A 98 31.32 6.14 -55.36
N ILE A 99 30.83 6.17 -56.62
CA ILE A 99 30.61 5.02 -57.57
C ILE A 99 29.38 4.10 -57.26
N VAL A 100 28.50 3.65 -58.18
CA VAL A 100 28.17 3.96 -59.62
C VAL A 100 26.69 3.57 -59.92
N HIS A 101 26.13 4.00 -61.06
CA HIS A 101 24.74 3.74 -61.51
C HIS A 101 24.59 2.64 -62.59
N GLY A 102 23.38 2.08 -62.72
CA GLY A 102 22.94 1.15 -63.80
C GLY A 102 21.41 1.18 -63.98
N THR A 103 20.89 0.89 -65.18
CA THR A 103 19.55 1.38 -65.61
C THR A 103 18.53 0.31 -66.06
N ARG A 104 17.24 0.73 -66.05
CA ARG A 104 16.20 0.51 -67.10
C ARG A 104 14.92 -0.30 -66.76
N THR A 105 13.90 0.46 -66.31
CA THR A 105 12.47 0.48 -66.74
C THR A 105 11.72 -0.81 -67.15
N ILE A 106 10.62 -1.11 -66.43
CA ILE A 106 9.19 -1.27 -66.88
C ILE A 106 8.41 -2.14 -65.86
N GLY A 107 7.19 -1.73 -65.48
CA GLY A 107 6.25 -2.58 -64.71
C GLY A 107 5.27 -1.79 -63.81
N ASN A 108 4.20 -1.24 -64.38
CA ASN A 108 3.17 -0.51 -63.61
C ASN A 108 2.26 -1.44 -62.79
N GLY A 109 1.79 -0.95 -61.64
CA GLY A 109 0.78 -1.62 -60.80
C GLY A 109 0.40 -0.78 -59.57
N ASN A 110 -0.13 0.43 -59.78
CA ASN A 110 -0.41 1.37 -58.70
C ASN A 110 -1.78 1.13 -58.02
N VAL A 111 -1.89 1.51 -56.74
CA VAL A 111 -3.08 1.40 -55.88
C VAL A 111 -3.87 2.72 -55.90
N SER A 112 -5.22 2.69 -55.81
CA SER A 112 -6.08 3.58 -54.98
C SER A 112 -7.59 3.41 -55.30
N SER A 113 -8.44 4.14 -54.55
CA SER A 113 -9.89 4.40 -54.67
C SER A 113 -10.83 3.19 -54.50
N THR A 114 -11.61 3.01 -53.42
CA THR A 114 -12.65 3.83 -52.73
C THR A 114 -14.01 3.88 -53.43
N LEU A 115 -15.08 3.41 -52.75
CA LEU A 115 -16.32 4.16 -52.44
C LEU A 115 -17.40 3.27 -51.77
N SER A 116 -18.40 3.90 -51.16
CA SER A 116 -19.47 3.33 -50.32
C SER A 116 -20.81 3.17 -51.07
N THR A 117 -21.76 2.38 -50.53
CA THR A 117 -23.20 2.79 -50.43
C THR A 117 -24.13 1.88 -49.59
N SER A 118 -25.01 2.53 -48.82
CA SER A 118 -26.40 2.19 -48.40
C SER A 118 -26.90 0.74 -48.09
N ARG A 119 -27.14 0.47 -46.79
CA ARG A 119 -28.49 0.49 -46.11
C ARG A 119 -29.72 -0.17 -46.81
N ALA A 120 -30.30 -1.26 -46.24
CA ALA A 120 -31.73 -1.37 -45.80
C ALA A 120 -32.25 -2.79 -45.38
N SER A 121 -32.97 -2.85 -44.24
CA SER A 121 -34.09 -3.72 -43.77
C SER A 121 -34.38 -5.17 -44.28
N SER A 122 -34.45 -6.12 -43.32
CA SER A 122 -35.55 -7.04 -42.84
C SER A 122 -36.83 -7.31 -43.71
N PRO A 123 -37.68 -8.37 -43.45
CA PRO A 123 -37.78 -9.23 -42.23
C PRO A 123 -38.17 -10.76 -42.36
N SER A 124 -38.05 -11.48 -41.23
CA SER A 124 -38.88 -12.59 -40.65
C SER A 124 -39.45 -13.80 -41.44
N SER A 125 -39.33 -15.03 -40.87
CA SER A 125 -40.44 -15.79 -40.20
C SER A 125 -40.43 -17.35 -40.31
N SER A 126 -40.28 -18.00 -39.15
CA SER A 126 -40.84 -19.31 -38.67
C SER A 126 -41.13 -20.54 -39.58
N ARG A 127 -40.69 -21.74 -39.16
CA ARG A 127 -41.53 -22.77 -38.45
C ARG A 127 -40.79 -24.05 -38.00
N LEU A 128 -41.40 -24.72 -37.03
CA LEU A 128 -41.10 -26.04 -36.39
C LEU A 128 -42.10 -27.13 -36.91
N PRO A 129 -42.15 -28.39 -36.40
CA PRO A 129 -41.15 -29.32 -35.80
C PRO A 129 -41.21 -30.77 -36.40
N ARG A 130 -40.47 -31.76 -35.83
CA ARG A 130 -41.07 -33.03 -35.32
C ARG A 130 -40.11 -33.93 -34.49
N GLN A 131 -40.68 -34.93 -33.81
CA GLN A 131 -40.09 -35.75 -32.74
C GLN A 131 -39.76 -37.20 -33.18
N ARG A 132 -38.94 -37.92 -32.38
CA ARG A 132 -39.20 -39.24 -31.73
C ARG A 132 -37.91 -39.71 -30.99
N THR A 133 -37.88 -39.98 -29.66
CA THR A 133 -38.35 -41.16 -28.88
C THR A 133 -37.73 -42.51 -29.29
N VAL A 134 -37.34 -43.46 -28.42
CA VAL A 134 -37.29 -43.62 -26.94
C VAL A 134 -36.48 -44.91 -26.64
N SER A 135 -35.88 -45.07 -25.45
CA SER A 135 -35.88 -46.30 -24.60
C SER A 135 -34.64 -46.39 -23.69
N ALA A 136 -34.75 -47.18 -22.61
CA ALA A 136 -33.70 -47.47 -21.65
C ALA A 136 -33.71 -48.96 -21.26
N LYS A 137 -32.62 -49.46 -20.67
CA LYS A 137 -32.64 -50.60 -19.74
C LYS A 137 -31.38 -50.66 -18.88
N SER A 138 -31.49 -51.40 -17.78
CA SER A 138 -30.52 -51.59 -16.71
C SER A 138 -29.81 -52.94 -16.80
N GLU A 139 -28.62 -53.06 -16.21
CA GLU A 139 -28.21 -54.24 -15.44
C GLU A 139 -27.05 -53.89 -14.48
N THR A 140 -26.80 -54.74 -13.49
CA THR A 140 -25.92 -54.48 -12.33
C THR A 140 -25.01 -55.67 -12.06
N GLU A 141 -23.72 -55.43 -11.81
CA GLU A 141 -22.83 -56.41 -11.14
C GLU A 141 -21.68 -55.69 -10.39
N THR A 142 -20.88 -56.43 -9.61
CA THR A 142 -20.33 -55.89 -8.34
C THR A 142 -18.88 -56.32 -8.03
N ILE A 143 -18.22 -55.56 -7.14
CA ILE A 143 -17.01 -55.91 -6.35
C ILE A 143 -15.65 -55.91 -7.10
N SER A 144 -14.77 -54.95 -6.76
CA SER A 144 -13.52 -55.21 -5.99
C SER A 144 -12.80 -53.92 -5.57
N LEU A 145 -12.03 -54.01 -4.48
CA LEU A 145 -11.05 -53.01 -3.98
C LEU A 145 -9.72 -53.18 -4.81
N VAL A 146 -8.66 -52.36 -4.73
CA VAL A 146 -7.92 -51.80 -3.57
C VAL A 146 -7.10 -50.56 -3.98
N ASP A 147 -7.36 -49.43 -3.31
CA ASP A 147 -6.48 -48.40 -2.70
C ASP A 147 -5.20 -47.79 -3.33
N GLU A 148 -5.00 -46.52 -2.91
CA GLU A 148 -3.75 -45.78 -2.54
C GLU A 148 -2.97 -44.83 -3.49
N GLU A 149 -2.92 -43.56 -3.02
CA GLU A 149 -1.85 -42.53 -3.04
C GLU A 149 -1.37 -41.83 -4.34
N ASP A 150 -1.05 -40.52 -4.34
CA ASP A 150 -1.56 -39.34 -3.57
C ASP A 150 -0.97 -38.05 -4.19
N ASP A 151 -1.65 -36.90 -4.05
CA ASP A 151 -1.33 -35.61 -4.70
C ASP A 151 -1.08 -34.44 -3.69
N ASP A 152 -0.84 -33.23 -4.24
CA ASP A 152 -1.20 -31.88 -3.72
C ASP A 152 -0.32 -31.05 -2.72
N ASP A 153 -0.69 -29.74 -2.71
CA ASP A 153 -0.38 -28.56 -1.85
C ASP A 153 1.09 -28.06 -1.72
N ASP A 154 1.48 -26.77 -1.88
CA ASP A 154 0.86 -25.41 -1.97
C ASP A 154 0.57 -24.70 -0.62
N GLU A 155 1.25 -23.56 -0.35
CA GLU A 155 1.21 -22.79 0.91
C GLU A 155 1.38 -21.26 0.69
N GLY A 156 0.93 -20.44 1.66
CA GLY A 156 0.75 -18.98 1.55
C GLY A 156 1.70 -18.06 2.34
N GLU A 157 1.33 -16.77 2.41
CA GLU A 157 2.19 -15.61 2.71
C GLU A 157 2.05 -15.07 4.16
N GLY A 158 2.69 -13.93 4.50
CA GLY A 158 2.43 -13.26 5.80
C GLY A 158 3.23 -12.00 6.17
N ASP A 159 2.60 -11.21 7.05
CA ASP A 159 3.06 -10.07 7.90
C ASP A 159 3.75 -8.84 7.25
N ASP A 160 2.94 -7.79 7.06
CA ASP A 160 3.26 -6.41 7.51
C ASP A 160 2.04 -5.90 8.33
N HIS A 161 2.22 -5.01 9.31
CA HIS A 161 1.14 -4.60 10.24
C HIS A 161 0.38 -3.34 9.81
N ASP A 162 -0.76 -3.53 9.14
CA ASP A 162 -1.95 -2.67 9.21
C ASP A 162 -3.22 -3.56 9.05
N ASP A 163 -4.35 -3.19 9.68
CA ASP A 163 -5.55 -4.05 9.74
C ASP A 163 -6.39 -4.01 8.41
N ASP A 164 -7.15 -5.10 8.15
CA ASP A 164 -8.14 -5.34 7.06
C ASP A 164 -7.70 -6.01 5.72
N ASP A 165 -6.82 -7.03 5.75
CA ASP A 165 -6.60 -7.90 4.58
C ASP A 165 -7.28 -9.29 4.73
N ILE A 166 -8.10 -9.70 3.74
CA ILE A 166 -8.78 -11.01 3.69
C ILE A 166 -8.41 -11.76 2.42
N VAL A 167 -7.62 -12.82 2.59
CA VAL A 167 -7.31 -13.81 1.56
C VAL A 167 -8.54 -14.69 1.31
N ILE A 168 -9.17 -14.53 0.15
CA ILE A 168 -10.25 -15.41 -0.33
C ILE A 168 -9.69 -16.27 -1.47
N THR A 169 -9.51 -17.55 -1.21
CA THR A 169 -9.16 -18.56 -2.22
C THR A 169 -10.38 -18.84 -3.11
N GLY A 170 -10.30 -18.42 -4.37
CA GLY A 170 -11.37 -18.63 -5.35
C GLY A 170 -11.25 -19.97 -6.06
N TYR A 171 -12.26 -20.85 -5.91
CA TYR A 171 -12.34 -22.11 -6.66
C TYR A 171 -13.19 -21.96 -7.93
N ALA A 172 -12.80 -22.63 -9.02
CA ALA A 172 -13.51 -22.58 -10.29
C ALA A 172 -14.66 -23.62 -10.34
N PRO A 173 -15.80 -23.34 -10.99
CA PRO A 173 -16.91 -24.29 -11.06
C PRO A 173 -16.55 -25.51 -11.93
N ALA A 174 -16.83 -26.71 -11.40
CA ALA A 174 -16.59 -27.96 -12.09
C ALA A 174 -17.44 -28.08 -13.37
N THR A 175 -16.85 -28.65 -14.43
CA THR A 175 -17.56 -28.96 -15.69
C THR A 175 -17.36 -30.41 -16.10
N SER A 176 -18.35 -30.97 -16.81
CA SER A 176 -18.52 -32.42 -16.99
C SER A 176 -17.41 -33.09 -17.80
N SER A 177 -17.00 -34.28 -17.34
CA SER A 177 -16.01 -35.16 -17.97
C SER A 177 -16.39 -35.65 -19.37
N LYS A 178 -15.41 -35.70 -20.28
CA LYS A 178 -15.44 -36.55 -21.49
C LYS A 178 -14.10 -37.25 -21.69
N LEU A 179 -14.13 -38.59 -21.70
CA LEU A 179 -13.01 -39.46 -22.02
C LEU A 179 -13.02 -39.87 -23.53
N PRO A 180 -11.95 -40.48 -24.07
CA PRO A 180 -11.38 -40.04 -25.34
C PRO A 180 -11.80 -40.83 -26.58
N ALA A 181 -11.44 -40.30 -27.76
CA ALA A 181 -11.45 -41.02 -29.03
C ALA A 181 -10.08 -40.96 -29.74
N LYS A 182 -9.59 -42.14 -30.10
CA LYS A 182 -8.53 -42.47 -31.09
C LYS A 182 -9.05 -43.75 -31.79
N PRO A 183 -8.73 -44.06 -33.07
CA PRO A 183 -7.35 -44.03 -33.59
C PRO A 183 -7.23 -43.66 -35.10
N SER A 184 -6.11 -44.07 -35.70
CA SER A 184 -5.77 -44.07 -37.14
C SER A 184 -5.38 -42.72 -37.77
N LEU A 185 -4.63 -42.67 -38.87
CA LEU A 185 -3.33 -43.28 -39.25
C LEU A 185 -2.92 -42.70 -40.62
N THR A 186 -1.65 -42.89 -41.03
CA THR A 186 -1.05 -42.36 -42.29
C THR A 186 -0.86 -40.83 -42.31
N SER A 187 0.12 -40.22 -43.01
CA SER A 187 1.17 -40.76 -43.89
C SER A 187 2.48 -39.93 -43.80
N ALA A 188 3.56 -40.47 -44.37
CA ALA A 188 4.88 -39.86 -44.67
C ALA A 188 5.43 -40.58 -45.93
N PRO A 189 6.56 -40.20 -46.59
CA PRO A 189 7.64 -39.26 -46.20
C PRO A 189 8.09 -38.32 -47.36
N ILE A 190 9.42 -38.15 -47.55
CA ILE A 190 10.18 -37.34 -48.57
C ILE A 190 10.50 -35.90 -48.06
N ALA A 191 11.74 -35.46 -47.75
CA ALA A 191 13.10 -35.54 -48.37
C ALA A 191 13.32 -34.51 -49.52
N SER A 192 14.45 -33.82 -49.72
CA SER A 192 15.76 -33.70 -49.02
C SER A 192 16.68 -32.64 -49.69
N LEU A 193 17.82 -32.29 -49.05
CA LEU A 193 19.02 -31.58 -49.63
C LEU A 193 18.79 -30.09 -50.04
N PHE A 194 19.76 -29.16 -50.15
CA PHE A 194 21.25 -29.07 -50.11
C PHE A 194 21.67 -27.78 -49.32
N GLN A 195 22.93 -27.38 -49.06
CA GLN A 195 24.18 -28.00 -48.56
C GLN A 195 25.15 -26.87 -48.09
N SER A 196 26.35 -27.21 -47.59
CA SER A 196 27.39 -26.28 -47.09
C SER A 196 28.70 -26.30 -47.92
N PRO A 197 29.65 -25.40 -47.62
CA PRO A 197 31.11 -25.66 -47.72
C PRO A 197 31.81 -25.42 -46.34
N THR A 198 32.63 -26.29 -45.70
CA THR A 198 33.85 -27.08 -46.06
C THR A 198 35.16 -26.26 -46.12
N LYS A 199 36.36 -26.69 -45.65
CA LYS A 199 36.86 -27.88 -44.88
C LYS A 199 38.36 -27.70 -44.50
N LYS A 200 38.91 -28.60 -43.64
CA LYS A 200 40.32 -29.14 -43.49
C LYS A 200 40.98 -28.92 -42.10
N SER A 201 41.83 -29.81 -41.55
CA SER A 201 42.09 -31.26 -41.80
C SER A 201 43.04 -31.94 -40.76
N ALA A 202 42.73 -33.18 -40.34
CA ALA A 202 43.62 -34.22 -39.74
C ALA A 202 44.34 -33.90 -38.40
N VAL A 203 44.98 -34.81 -37.63
CA VAL A 203 45.42 -36.24 -37.79
C VAL A 203 45.02 -37.07 -36.53
N ALA A 204 45.07 -38.41 -36.60
CA ALA A 204 44.70 -39.36 -35.53
C ALA A 204 45.84 -39.73 -34.54
N LEU A 205 45.51 -40.49 -33.48
CA LEU A 205 46.41 -40.95 -32.42
C LEU A 205 46.14 -42.44 -32.06
N GLY A 206 47.16 -43.18 -31.58
CA GLY A 206 46.99 -44.58 -31.18
C GLY A 206 48.07 -45.14 -30.26
N LYS A 207 47.63 -45.54 -29.04
CA LYS A 207 47.89 -46.82 -28.33
C LYS A 207 49.35 -47.32 -28.17
N VAL A 208 49.81 -47.56 -26.91
CA VAL A 208 50.43 -48.83 -26.40
C VAL A 208 51.20 -48.66 -25.05
N LYS A 209 50.92 -49.56 -24.08
CA LYS A 209 51.70 -50.00 -22.87
C LYS A 209 51.99 -48.98 -21.73
N GLU A 210 51.80 -49.29 -20.43
CA GLU A 210 52.39 -50.33 -19.53
C GLU A 210 53.85 -49.99 -19.15
N GLU A 211 54.40 -50.23 -17.94
CA GLU A 211 54.08 -51.02 -16.72
C GLU A 211 54.78 -50.29 -15.50
N ASP A 212 54.59 -50.49 -14.19
CA ASP A 212 53.85 -51.40 -13.28
C ASP A 212 53.79 -50.80 -11.83
N GLN A 213 53.23 -51.52 -10.84
CA GLN A 213 53.45 -51.51 -9.37
C GLN A 213 52.45 -50.79 -8.42
N ASN A 214 51.82 -51.64 -7.60
CA ASN A 214 51.02 -51.35 -6.39
C ASN A 214 51.26 -52.54 -5.41
N PRO A 215 51.09 -52.38 -4.08
CA PRO A 215 50.17 -53.35 -3.43
C PRO A 215 49.39 -52.84 -2.20
N THR A 216 48.23 -53.49 -1.97
CA THR A 216 47.53 -53.71 -0.67
C THR A 216 46.94 -52.48 0.07
N SER A 217 45.76 -52.55 0.71
CA SER A 217 44.71 -53.61 0.75
C SER A 217 43.35 -53.10 1.27
N ALA A 218 42.28 -53.80 0.85
CA ALA A 218 40.97 -54.07 1.48
C ALA A 218 40.65 -53.57 2.93
N SER A 219 39.40 -53.40 3.37
CA SER A 219 38.05 -53.38 2.75
C SER A 219 36.97 -53.22 3.86
N THR A 220 35.80 -52.61 3.57
CA THR A 220 34.49 -52.78 4.30
C THR A 220 34.41 -52.42 5.82
N SER A 221 33.28 -52.04 6.46
CA SER A 221 31.93 -51.63 6.04
C SER A 221 31.07 -51.15 7.24
N LYS A 222 30.02 -50.34 6.98
CA LYS A 222 28.84 -50.06 7.87
C LYS A 222 29.08 -49.26 9.16
N LEU A 223 27.95 -48.92 9.81
CA LEU A 223 27.76 -48.25 11.12
C LEU A 223 27.97 -46.71 11.12
N ASN A 224 27.15 -45.89 11.80
CA ASN A 224 25.83 -46.15 12.40
C ASN A 224 24.94 -44.88 12.49
N LEU A 225 23.71 -45.05 12.99
CA LEU A 225 22.71 -43.99 13.22
C LEU A 225 22.98 -43.14 14.50
N TYR A 226 22.25 -42.02 14.64
CA TYR A 226 22.22 -41.03 15.75
C TYR A 226 22.45 -41.57 17.19
N PRO A 227 23.13 -40.79 18.06
CA PRO A 227 22.49 -39.71 18.88
C PRO A 227 23.24 -38.35 18.77
N PHE A 228 22.83 -37.20 19.32
CA PHE A 228 21.58 -36.69 19.95
C PHE A 228 21.62 -35.13 19.92
N LEU A 229 20.55 -34.46 20.35
CA LEU A 229 20.37 -32.99 20.39
C LEU A 229 21.49 -32.21 21.11
N ALA A 230 21.94 -31.11 20.50
CA ALA A 230 22.63 -30.00 21.16
C ALA A 230 22.32 -28.68 20.42
N SER A 231 21.97 -27.62 21.16
CA SER A 231 21.50 -26.35 20.58
C SER A 231 22.64 -25.46 20.08
N PRO A 232 22.54 -24.81 18.91
CA PRO A 232 23.40 -23.69 18.52
C PRO A 232 22.97 -22.38 19.20
N GLY A 233 22.87 -22.40 20.54
CA GLY A 233 22.58 -21.24 21.36
C GLY A 233 23.85 -20.70 22.04
N LYS A 234 24.11 -19.40 21.89
CA LYS A 234 25.30 -18.67 22.39
C LYS A 234 26.65 -19.10 21.79
N ALA A 235 27.03 -18.43 20.71
CA ALA A 235 28.42 -18.29 20.26
C ALA A 235 28.81 -16.80 20.10
N LEU A 236 28.37 -15.95 21.03
CA LEU A 236 28.76 -14.54 21.12
C LEU A 236 28.78 -14.09 22.59
N ALA A 237 29.57 -13.06 22.91
CA ALA A 237 29.76 -12.46 24.23
C ALA A 237 30.48 -13.33 25.30
N SER A 238 31.80 -13.51 25.16
CA SER A 238 32.70 -13.75 26.32
C SER A 238 34.16 -13.34 26.06
N SER A 239 34.43 -12.02 26.04
CA SER A 239 35.72 -11.41 26.38
C SER A 239 35.67 -9.89 26.19
N SER A 240 35.38 -9.17 27.27
CA SER A 240 35.42 -7.70 27.31
C SER A 240 36.22 -7.21 28.51
N LYS A 241 37.52 -7.01 28.33
CA LYS A 241 38.29 -6.02 29.10
C LYS A 241 39.58 -5.62 28.38
N THR A 242 39.81 -4.30 28.33
CA THR A 242 41.08 -3.65 28.01
C THR A 242 41.64 -3.83 26.59
N LEU A 243 41.17 -3.00 25.65
CA LEU A 243 42.02 -2.03 24.93
C LEU A 243 41.17 -1.06 24.10
N LEU A 244 41.70 0.15 23.87
CA LEU A 244 41.06 1.19 23.06
C LEU A 244 41.29 0.93 21.57
N GLY A 245 40.20 0.86 20.78
CA GLY A 245 40.27 0.71 19.32
C GLY A 245 38.90 0.89 18.68
N THR A 246 38.84 1.58 17.54
CA THR A 246 37.61 1.78 16.77
C THR A 246 37.19 0.49 16.04
N PRO A 247 35.89 0.25 15.83
CA PRO A 247 35.43 -0.88 15.02
C PRO A 247 35.89 -0.71 13.57
N LYS A 248 36.50 -1.75 12.99
CA LYS A 248 36.76 -1.80 11.55
C LYS A 248 35.50 -2.22 10.80
N SER A 249 35.27 -1.63 9.63
CA SER A 249 34.13 -1.91 8.76
C SER A 249 34.02 -3.40 8.40
N ALA A 250 32.78 -3.90 8.29
CA ALA A 250 32.49 -5.31 8.09
C ALA A 250 32.75 -5.75 6.65
N ALA A 251 33.81 -6.54 6.43
CA ALA A 251 34.14 -7.09 5.12
C ALA A 251 33.21 -8.27 4.77
N GLY A 252 32.31 -8.06 3.81
CA GLY A 252 31.51 -9.12 3.21
C GLY A 252 32.29 -10.00 2.22
N PRO A 253 31.71 -11.11 1.72
CA PRO A 253 32.41 -12.10 0.87
C PRO A 253 32.91 -11.61 -0.50
N THR A 254 32.72 -10.34 -0.85
CA THR A 254 33.13 -9.70 -2.11
C THR A 254 34.31 -8.75 -1.96
N GLY A 255 34.83 -8.52 -0.75
CA GLY A 255 36.03 -7.69 -0.51
C GLY A 255 35.83 -6.18 -0.68
N VAL A 256 34.67 -5.73 -1.15
CA VAL A 256 34.30 -4.30 -1.21
C VAL A 256 34.03 -3.80 0.20
N VAL A 257 34.89 -2.92 0.71
CA VAL A 257 34.57 -2.10 1.89
C VAL A 257 33.50 -1.10 1.45
N LEU A 258 32.37 -1.07 2.16
CA LEU A 258 31.20 -0.27 1.80
C LEU A 258 31.01 0.86 2.83
N PRO A 259 31.62 2.05 2.64
CA PRO A 259 31.66 3.13 3.64
C PRO A 259 30.32 3.87 3.84
N LEU A 260 29.18 3.25 3.52
CA LEU A 260 27.85 3.82 3.75
C LEU A 260 27.49 3.92 5.24
N ASP A 261 28.22 3.21 6.10
CA ASP A 261 28.18 3.30 7.57
C ASP A 261 28.86 4.56 8.14
N THR A 262 29.60 5.32 7.33
CA THR A 262 30.27 6.56 7.74
C THR A 262 29.31 7.75 7.88
N SER A 263 29.71 8.78 8.63
CA SER A 263 28.84 9.92 8.94
C SER A 263 28.35 10.65 7.70
N ILE A 264 27.07 11.01 7.67
CA ILE A 264 26.46 11.72 6.54
C ILE A 264 27.11 13.08 6.28
N PHE A 265 27.82 13.64 7.27
CA PHE A 265 28.54 14.91 7.18
C PHE A 265 29.98 14.74 6.67
N THR A 266 30.60 13.58 6.89
CA THR A 266 31.97 13.28 6.41
C THR A 266 31.99 12.52 5.09
N PHE A 267 30.94 11.74 4.80
CA PHE A 267 30.81 10.95 3.58
C PHE A 267 30.74 11.84 2.34
N ASP A 268 31.42 11.42 1.28
CA ASP A 268 31.52 12.07 -0.01
C ASP A 268 31.52 10.99 -1.10
N PRO A 269 30.42 10.84 -1.87
CA PRO A 269 30.33 9.85 -2.94
C PRO A 269 31.53 9.88 -3.89
N SER A 270 32.03 11.07 -4.24
CA SER A 270 33.08 11.25 -5.24
C SER A 270 34.46 10.74 -4.80
N SER A 271 34.71 10.62 -3.49
CA SER A 271 35.99 10.15 -2.94
C SER A 271 35.89 8.90 -2.08
N ASN A 272 34.68 8.46 -1.71
CA ASN A 272 34.45 7.24 -0.92
C ASN A 272 33.93 6.05 -1.74
N VAL A 273 33.54 6.24 -3.01
CA VAL A 273 33.02 5.15 -3.86
C VAL A 273 33.85 5.00 -5.13
N ASP A 274 34.50 3.85 -5.28
CA ASP A 274 35.24 3.50 -6.49
C ASP A 274 34.32 2.95 -7.59
N ILE A 275 33.94 3.84 -8.50
CA ILE A 275 33.13 3.51 -9.69
C ILE A 275 33.92 2.86 -10.83
N SER A 276 35.25 2.70 -10.73
CA SER A 276 36.05 2.08 -11.80
C SER A 276 35.69 0.62 -12.07
N SER A 277 35.08 -0.03 -11.06
CA SER A 277 34.53 -1.39 -11.14
C SER A 277 33.15 -1.49 -11.82
N TRP A 278 32.47 -0.35 -12.09
CA TRP A 278 31.10 -0.34 -12.59
C TRP A 278 31.09 -0.44 -14.13
N SER A 279 30.91 -1.66 -14.65
CA SER A 279 31.05 -2.01 -16.08
C SER A 279 30.18 -1.21 -17.07
N THR A 280 29.17 -0.49 -16.59
CA THR A 280 28.25 0.34 -17.38
C THR A 280 28.20 1.80 -16.93
N GLY A 281 29.02 2.20 -15.94
CA GLY A 281 28.89 3.49 -15.25
C GLY A 281 27.61 3.63 -14.40
N ARG A 282 26.90 2.51 -14.15
CA ARG A 282 25.64 2.46 -13.38
C ARG A 282 25.82 1.69 -12.08
N ILE A 283 24.98 2.00 -11.09
CA ILE A 283 24.99 1.31 -9.78
C ILE A 283 24.75 -0.21 -9.98
N PRO A 284 25.74 -1.07 -9.63
CA PRO A 284 25.55 -2.51 -9.64
C PRO A 284 24.57 -2.94 -8.55
N TYR A 285 23.76 -3.96 -8.84
CA TYR A 285 22.83 -4.49 -7.85
C TYR A 285 23.56 -5.11 -6.64
N SER A 286 24.78 -5.62 -6.83
CA SER A 286 25.68 -6.04 -5.74
C SER A 286 25.99 -4.93 -4.74
N TYR A 287 26.07 -3.66 -5.17
CA TYR A 287 26.27 -2.51 -4.28
C TYR A 287 25.04 -2.26 -3.41
N LEU A 288 23.85 -2.35 -4.01
CA LEU A 288 22.56 -2.23 -3.32
C LEU A 288 22.32 -3.41 -2.36
N ALA A 289 22.59 -4.64 -2.79
CA ALA A 289 22.49 -5.84 -1.97
C ALA A 289 23.48 -5.83 -0.79
N ALA A 290 24.68 -5.28 -0.97
CA ALA A 290 25.63 -5.08 0.14
C ALA A 290 25.15 -3.99 1.11
N ALA A 291 24.49 -2.92 0.63
CA ALA A 291 23.84 -1.93 1.51
C ALA A 291 22.68 -2.54 2.31
N PHE A 292 21.88 -3.40 1.68
CA PHE A 292 20.82 -4.16 2.36
C PHE A 292 21.36 -5.14 3.40
N ALA A 293 22.47 -5.85 3.11
CA ALA A 293 23.15 -6.72 4.06
C ALA A 293 23.67 -5.92 5.27
N LEU A 294 24.35 -4.78 5.02
CA LEU A 294 24.84 -3.86 6.06
C LEU A 294 23.71 -3.33 6.96
N ILE A 295 22.60 -2.90 6.36
CA ILE A 295 21.37 -2.51 7.07
C ILE A 295 20.83 -3.64 7.94
N SER A 296 20.83 -4.88 7.42
CA SER A 296 20.30 -6.06 8.11
C SER A 296 21.13 -6.51 9.32
N THR A 297 22.34 -5.96 9.53
CA THR A 297 23.16 -6.24 10.72
C THR A 297 22.71 -5.50 12.00
N THR A 298 21.72 -4.60 11.90
CA THR A 298 21.32 -3.72 13.01
C THR A 298 19.81 -3.60 13.18
N LYS A 299 19.40 -3.20 14.39
CA LYS A 299 18.03 -2.73 14.69
C LYS A 299 17.95 -1.20 14.80
N SER A 300 19.08 -0.48 14.73
CA SER A 300 19.12 0.97 14.95
C SER A 300 18.59 1.74 13.74
N ARG A 301 17.37 2.31 13.87
CA ARG A 301 16.73 3.11 12.82
C ARG A 301 17.60 4.30 12.34
N LEU A 302 18.40 4.89 13.24
CA LEU A 302 19.36 5.96 12.90
C LEU A 302 20.48 5.45 11.97
N PHE A 303 21.01 4.24 12.24
CA PHE A 303 22.01 3.62 11.37
C PHE A 303 21.41 3.23 10.00
N ILE A 304 20.19 2.70 9.97
CA ILE A 304 19.47 2.40 8.72
C ILE A 304 19.25 3.70 7.91
N SER A 305 18.82 4.78 8.56
CA SER A 305 18.67 6.11 7.94
C SER A 305 20.00 6.65 7.39
N ARG A 306 21.12 6.47 8.10
CA ARG A 306 22.47 6.84 7.63
C ARG A 306 22.86 6.09 6.35
N VAL A 307 22.78 4.76 6.36
CA VAL A 307 23.19 3.93 5.20
C VAL A 307 22.33 4.25 3.98
N LEU A 308 21.02 4.40 4.15
CA LEU A 308 20.12 4.82 3.06
C LEU A 308 20.41 6.26 2.58
N THR A 309 20.71 7.20 3.49
CA THR A 309 21.09 8.57 3.11
C THR A 309 22.32 8.54 2.22
N ASN A 310 23.38 7.85 2.65
CA ASN A 310 24.62 7.75 1.89
C ASN A 310 24.43 7.01 0.55
N LEU A 311 23.59 5.96 0.52
CA LEU A 311 23.21 5.25 -0.70
C LEU A 311 22.49 6.16 -1.71
N PHE A 312 21.52 6.95 -1.27
CA PHE A 312 20.82 7.89 -2.14
C PHE A 312 21.72 9.06 -2.56
N ARG A 313 22.66 9.51 -1.72
CA ARG A 313 23.69 10.48 -2.12
C ARG A 313 24.59 9.95 -3.24
N VAL A 314 24.96 8.68 -3.20
CA VAL A 314 25.71 8.00 -4.28
C VAL A 314 24.92 7.99 -5.58
N ALA A 315 23.62 7.70 -5.54
CA ALA A 315 22.77 7.80 -6.73
C ALA A 315 22.62 9.26 -7.23
N VAL A 316 22.33 10.22 -6.35
CA VAL A 316 22.19 11.65 -6.69
C VAL A 316 23.45 12.24 -7.34
N GLU A 317 24.65 11.85 -6.90
CA GLU A 317 25.90 12.38 -7.43
C GLU A 317 26.45 11.57 -8.62
N LEU A 318 26.39 10.24 -8.61
CA LEU A 318 27.15 9.39 -9.54
C LEU A 318 26.30 8.69 -10.62
N ASP A 319 25.01 8.42 -10.37
CA ASP A 319 24.10 7.79 -11.34
C ASP A 319 22.64 8.27 -11.13
N PRO A 320 22.33 9.55 -11.45
CA PRO A 320 21.05 10.16 -11.07
C PRO A 320 19.84 9.50 -11.72
N GLU A 321 20.03 8.92 -12.90
CA GLU A 321 19.01 8.17 -13.65
C GLU A 321 18.68 6.79 -13.03
N SER A 322 19.54 6.23 -12.19
CA SER A 322 19.21 5.04 -11.39
C SER A 322 18.49 5.38 -10.09
N LEU A 323 18.45 6.64 -9.66
CA LEU A 323 17.92 7.04 -8.33
C LEU A 323 16.48 6.57 -8.11
N GLU A 324 15.61 6.73 -9.10
CA GLU A 324 14.22 6.23 -9.06
C GLU A 324 14.18 4.72 -8.81
N SER A 325 14.91 3.95 -9.63
CA SER A 325 14.98 2.49 -9.50
C SER A 325 15.57 2.04 -8.15
N VAL A 326 16.54 2.77 -7.61
CA VAL A 326 17.17 2.49 -6.31
C VAL A 326 16.21 2.82 -5.16
N VAL A 327 15.47 3.93 -5.23
CA VAL A 327 14.43 4.27 -4.23
C VAL A 327 13.31 3.24 -4.25
N TYR A 328 12.80 2.84 -5.42
CA TYR A 328 11.77 1.82 -5.51
C TYR A 328 12.25 0.45 -5.01
N LEU A 329 13.45 -0.01 -5.41
CA LEU A 329 14.04 -1.26 -4.91
C LEU A 329 14.28 -1.22 -3.39
N CYS A 330 14.72 -0.10 -2.83
CA CYS A 330 14.79 0.10 -1.37
C CYS A 330 13.41 0.03 -0.69
N SER A 331 12.37 0.54 -1.34
CA SER A 331 10.98 0.53 -0.84
C SER A 331 10.26 -0.81 -1.04
N ASN A 332 10.91 -1.81 -1.65
CA ASN A 332 10.32 -3.11 -1.94
C ASN A 332 9.06 -3.04 -2.83
N ARG A 333 8.98 -2.00 -3.69
CA ARG A 333 7.90 -1.78 -4.66
C ARG A 333 8.49 -1.66 -6.06
N ILE A 334 7.65 -1.80 -7.09
CA ILE A 334 8.06 -1.64 -8.49
C ILE A 334 7.32 -0.49 -9.21
N GLY A 335 6.85 0.49 -8.44
CA GLY A 335 6.06 1.65 -8.88
C GLY A 335 5.07 2.10 -7.79
N PRO A 336 4.19 3.07 -8.08
CA PRO A 336 3.15 3.53 -7.16
C PRO A 336 2.07 2.47 -6.94
N ALA A 337 1.49 2.40 -5.73
CA ALA A 337 0.40 1.45 -5.44
C ALA A 337 -0.89 1.73 -6.23
N HIS A 338 -1.01 2.94 -6.78
CA HIS A 338 -2.14 3.39 -7.58
C HIS A 338 -1.92 3.18 -9.10
N GLU A 339 -0.75 2.72 -9.54
CA GLU A 339 -0.56 2.26 -10.91
C GLU A 339 -1.08 0.82 -11.07
N ARG A 340 -1.73 0.56 -12.21
CA ARG A 340 -2.28 -0.76 -12.55
C ARG A 340 -1.18 -1.68 -13.05
N ASP A 341 -1.40 -2.99 -12.94
CA ASP A 341 -0.58 -4.04 -13.55
C ASP A 341 0.88 -4.13 -13.08
N LEU A 342 1.16 -3.65 -11.85
CA LEU A 342 2.45 -3.79 -11.16
C LEU A 342 2.55 -5.04 -10.25
N GLU A 343 1.54 -5.90 -10.24
CA GLU A 343 1.58 -7.21 -9.57
C GLU A 343 2.64 -8.13 -10.21
N LEU A 344 3.78 -8.34 -9.54
CA LEU A 344 4.83 -9.25 -10.03
C LEU A 344 4.29 -10.66 -10.30
N GLY A 345 3.41 -11.18 -9.45
CA GLY A 345 2.80 -12.51 -9.61
C GLY A 345 3.83 -13.63 -9.70
N VAL A 346 4.78 -13.66 -8.75
CA VAL A 346 5.89 -14.63 -8.65
C VAL A 346 5.69 -15.46 -7.37
N GLY A 347 4.69 -16.35 -7.40
CA GLY A 347 4.36 -17.22 -6.27
C GLY A 347 5.34 -18.39 -6.05
N PRO A 348 5.13 -19.21 -5.00
CA PRO A 348 6.01 -20.32 -4.62
C PRO A 348 6.31 -21.31 -5.74
N GLN A 349 5.37 -21.53 -6.65
CA GLN A 349 5.52 -22.42 -7.81
C GLN A 349 6.60 -21.94 -8.80
N VAL A 350 6.64 -20.63 -9.09
CA VAL A 350 7.65 -20.01 -9.97
C VAL A 350 9.04 -20.12 -9.34
N LEU A 351 9.13 -19.82 -8.05
CA LEU A 351 10.37 -19.85 -7.28
C LEU A 351 10.90 -21.28 -7.15
N SER A 352 10.06 -22.24 -6.76
CA SER A 352 10.44 -23.66 -6.63
C SER A 352 10.91 -24.26 -7.95
N LYS A 353 10.27 -23.91 -9.08
CA LYS A 353 10.72 -24.32 -10.42
C LYS A 353 12.07 -23.69 -10.77
N ALA A 354 12.24 -22.37 -10.58
CA ALA A 354 13.51 -21.68 -10.82
C ALA A 354 14.64 -22.22 -9.93
N PHE A 355 14.37 -22.47 -8.65
CA PHE A 355 15.31 -23.04 -7.67
C PHE A 355 15.81 -24.43 -8.09
N LYS A 356 14.88 -25.32 -8.46
CA LYS A 356 15.21 -26.66 -8.99
C LYS A 356 16.03 -26.57 -10.28
N GLU A 357 15.65 -25.69 -11.21
CA GLU A 357 16.33 -25.52 -12.51
C GLU A 357 17.70 -24.82 -12.43
N VAL A 358 17.97 -24.01 -11.41
CA VAL A 358 19.27 -23.32 -11.21
C VAL A 358 20.23 -24.14 -10.36
N SER A 359 19.73 -24.88 -9.36
CA SER A 359 20.56 -25.63 -8.41
C SER A 359 20.81 -27.09 -8.76
N GLY A 360 19.89 -27.73 -9.51
CA GLY A 360 19.92 -29.18 -9.73
C GLY A 360 19.65 -30.02 -8.47
N LEU A 361 19.27 -29.40 -7.34
CA LEU A 361 19.01 -30.09 -6.08
C LEU A 361 17.77 -31.00 -6.16
N THR A 362 17.79 -32.07 -5.36
CA THR A 362 16.60 -32.94 -5.20
C THR A 362 15.49 -32.22 -4.43
N PRO A 363 14.21 -32.57 -4.64
CA PRO A 363 13.10 -31.99 -3.87
C PRO A 363 13.27 -32.15 -2.35
N GLN A 364 13.86 -33.25 -1.89
CA GLN A 364 14.14 -33.48 -0.48
C GLN A 364 15.20 -32.50 0.07
N ALA A 365 16.27 -32.22 -0.69
CA ALA A 365 17.29 -31.25 -0.30
C ALA A 365 16.72 -29.82 -0.24
N LEU A 366 15.89 -29.44 -1.23
CA LEU A 366 15.22 -28.14 -1.22
C LEU A 366 14.26 -28.01 -0.02
N ARG A 367 13.50 -29.06 0.32
CA ARG A 367 12.66 -29.10 1.54
C ARG A 367 13.47 -28.97 2.85
N GLN A 368 14.74 -29.38 2.89
CA GLN A 368 15.58 -29.09 4.07
C GLN A 368 16.03 -27.63 4.12
N LEU A 369 16.33 -27.00 2.98
CA LEU A 369 16.66 -25.56 2.93
C LEU A 369 15.46 -24.69 3.32
N ASN A 370 14.23 -25.04 2.90
CA ASN A 370 13.02 -24.27 3.22
C ASN A 370 12.79 -24.08 4.74
N LYS A 371 13.39 -24.91 5.61
CA LYS A 371 13.41 -24.74 7.07
C LYS A 371 14.09 -23.46 7.56
N LEU A 372 14.75 -22.70 6.69
CA LEU A 372 15.30 -21.38 6.99
C LEU A 372 14.21 -20.30 7.19
N GLY A 373 12.96 -20.53 6.75
CA GLY A 373 11.84 -19.59 6.94
C GLY A 373 11.92 -18.29 6.11
N ASP A 374 12.84 -18.23 5.14
CA ASP A 374 13.02 -17.12 4.23
C ASP A 374 13.49 -17.59 2.83
N PRO A 375 12.73 -17.36 1.75
CA PRO A 375 13.13 -17.75 0.40
C PRO A 375 14.42 -17.10 -0.11
N GLY A 376 14.82 -15.94 0.43
CA GLY A 376 16.10 -15.31 0.14
C GLY A 376 17.28 -16.06 0.75
N ASP A 377 17.18 -16.49 1.99
CA ASP A 377 18.20 -17.33 2.64
C ASP A 377 18.28 -18.73 1.99
N VAL A 378 17.15 -19.30 1.58
CA VAL A 378 17.12 -20.52 0.73
C VAL A 378 17.93 -20.30 -0.55
N ALA A 379 17.70 -19.20 -1.27
CA ALA A 379 18.42 -18.88 -2.50
C ALA A 379 19.92 -18.62 -2.26
N TYR A 380 20.27 -17.97 -1.16
CA TYR A 380 21.65 -17.70 -0.76
C TYR A 380 22.44 -18.98 -0.49
N GLU A 381 21.94 -19.87 0.37
CA GLU A 381 22.59 -21.14 0.71
C GLU A 381 22.67 -22.07 -0.51
N MET A 382 21.57 -22.19 -1.26
CA MET A 382 21.50 -22.94 -2.51
C MET A 382 22.57 -22.50 -3.51
N LYS A 383 22.75 -21.19 -3.72
CA LYS A 383 23.70 -20.64 -4.69
C LYS A 383 25.17 -20.96 -4.36
N LYS A 384 25.51 -21.28 -3.12
CA LYS A 384 26.87 -21.76 -2.75
C LYS A 384 27.24 -23.10 -3.40
N SER A 385 26.24 -23.92 -3.76
CA SER A 385 26.46 -25.19 -4.48
C SER A 385 26.61 -25.03 -5.99
N VAL A 386 26.15 -23.90 -6.55
CA VAL A 386 26.11 -23.65 -8.00
C VAL A 386 27.45 -23.11 -8.48
N ARG A 387 28.12 -23.85 -9.37
CA ARG A 387 29.37 -23.42 -10.01
C ARG A 387 29.15 -23.23 -11.51
N LEU A 388 29.47 -22.05 -12.02
CA LEU A 388 29.40 -21.70 -13.44
C LEU A 388 30.81 -21.71 -14.05
N LEU A 389 30.95 -22.24 -15.27
CA LEU A 389 32.23 -22.27 -15.99
C LEU A 389 32.67 -20.88 -16.46
N VAL A 390 31.72 -20.00 -16.73
CA VAL A 390 31.91 -18.60 -17.11
C VAL A 390 30.95 -17.76 -16.27
N PRO A 391 31.41 -16.69 -15.58
CA PRO A 391 30.52 -15.79 -14.86
C PRO A 391 29.65 -15.00 -15.85
N PRO A 392 28.33 -14.90 -15.62
CA PRO A 392 27.45 -14.02 -16.40
C PRO A 392 27.72 -12.54 -16.09
N PRO A 393 27.22 -11.60 -16.92
CA PRO A 393 27.28 -10.17 -16.62
C PRO A 393 26.63 -9.84 -15.26
N PRO A 394 27.17 -8.87 -14.50
CA PRO A 394 26.62 -8.46 -13.22
C PRO A 394 25.24 -7.82 -13.38
N LEU A 395 24.43 -7.88 -12.32
CA LEU A 395 23.15 -7.19 -12.28
C LEU A 395 23.35 -5.69 -12.00
N VAL A 396 22.47 -4.86 -12.56
CA VAL A 396 22.48 -3.39 -12.46
C VAL A 396 21.09 -2.95 -12.02
N CYS A 397 20.98 -2.01 -11.07
CA CYS A 397 19.71 -1.62 -10.44
C CYS A 397 18.63 -1.23 -11.46
N HIS A 398 18.94 -0.29 -12.35
CA HIS A 398 18.03 0.18 -13.40
C HIS A 398 17.58 -0.98 -14.34
N SER A 399 18.50 -1.85 -14.75
CA SER A 399 18.17 -2.99 -15.63
C SER A 399 17.35 -4.07 -14.92
N LEU A 400 17.61 -4.32 -13.63
CA LEU A 400 16.80 -5.22 -12.80
C LEU A 400 15.37 -4.68 -12.67
N PHE A 401 15.23 -3.40 -12.34
CA PHE A 401 13.94 -2.71 -12.22
C PHE A 401 13.12 -2.80 -13.52
N ALA A 402 13.76 -2.57 -14.68
CA ALA A 402 13.13 -2.77 -15.98
C ALA A 402 12.70 -4.24 -16.23
N GLN A 403 13.47 -5.25 -15.79
CA GLN A 403 13.03 -6.66 -15.85
C GLN A 403 11.85 -6.94 -14.89
N LEU A 404 11.76 -6.28 -13.73
CA LEU A 404 10.63 -6.42 -12.80
C LEU A 404 9.32 -5.87 -13.40
N HIS A 405 9.35 -4.68 -14.04
CA HIS A 405 8.20 -4.19 -14.81
C HIS A 405 7.77 -5.17 -15.92
N ILE A 406 8.72 -5.79 -16.62
CA ILE A 406 8.42 -6.81 -17.64
C ILE A 406 7.78 -8.05 -17.01
N ILE A 407 8.22 -8.49 -15.83
CA ILE A 407 7.60 -9.60 -15.08
C ILE A 407 6.15 -9.27 -14.71
N ALA A 408 5.87 -8.06 -14.21
CA ALA A 408 4.51 -7.69 -13.81
C ALA A 408 3.53 -7.62 -15.01
N ARG A 409 3.96 -6.98 -16.11
CA ARG A 409 3.16 -6.83 -17.34
C ARG A 409 2.94 -8.15 -18.11
N LEU A 410 3.57 -9.26 -17.70
CA LEU A 410 3.34 -10.58 -18.30
C LEU A 410 2.04 -11.24 -17.81
N LYS A 411 0.96 -11.04 -18.57
CA LYS A 411 -0.35 -11.69 -18.39
C LYS A 411 -0.63 -12.81 -19.41
N GLY A 412 -1.76 -13.51 -19.22
CA GLY A 412 -2.31 -14.49 -20.17
C GLY A 412 -1.58 -15.84 -20.24
N SER A 413 -1.93 -16.66 -21.23
CA SER A 413 -1.38 -18.01 -21.38
C SER A 413 0.15 -18.01 -21.59
N GLY A 414 0.83 -18.97 -20.98
CA GLY A 414 2.30 -19.08 -20.94
C GLY A 414 3.02 -17.98 -20.13
N SER A 415 2.30 -17.09 -19.45
CA SER A 415 2.92 -16.05 -18.60
C SER A 415 3.78 -16.65 -17.50
N LEU A 416 3.29 -17.68 -16.80
CA LEU A 416 4.00 -18.37 -15.72
C LEU A 416 5.38 -18.88 -16.17
N GLU A 417 5.48 -19.46 -17.36
CA GLU A 417 6.75 -19.93 -17.93
C GLU A 417 7.68 -18.78 -18.33
N ARG A 418 7.12 -17.70 -18.92
CA ARG A 418 7.89 -16.49 -19.25
C ARG A 418 8.44 -15.82 -17.98
N LYS A 419 7.64 -15.69 -16.91
CA LYS A 419 8.07 -15.21 -15.59
C LYS A 419 9.16 -16.11 -15.00
N THR A 420 8.96 -17.42 -14.98
CA THR A 420 9.98 -18.41 -14.52
C THR A 420 11.29 -18.26 -15.29
N SER A 421 11.24 -18.09 -16.61
CA SER A 421 12.43 -17.89 -17.45
C SER A 421 13.19 -16.60 -17.11
N ILE A 422 12.50 -15.50 -16.82
CA ILE A 422 13.16 -14.25 -16.41
C ILE A 422 13.79 -14.42 -15.00
N VAL A 423 13.02 -14.93 -14.03
CA VAL A 423 13.49 -15.18 -12.66
C VAL A 423 14.71 -16.10 -12.66
N LYS A 424 14.70 -17.17 -13.47
CA LYS A 424 15.84 -18.06 -13.68
C LYS A 424 17.07 -17.33 -14.20
N ARG A 425 16.95 -16.47 -15.22
CA ARG A 425 18.09 -15.69 -15.73
C ARG A 425 18.68 -14.76 -14.66
N LEU A 426 17.82 -14.03 -13.94
CA LEU A 426 18.24 -13.14 -12.86
C LEU A 426 18.95 -13.91 -11.73
N LEU A 427 18.41 -15.06 -11.31
CA LEU A 427 18.99 -15.90 -10.27
C LEU A 427 20.29 -16.61 -10.70
N VAL A 428 20.47 -16.89 -12.00
CA VAL A 428 21.78 -17.34 -12.53
C VAL A 428 22.80 -16.20 -12.43
N SER A 429 22.43 -14.97 -12.80
CA SER A 429 23.31 -13.79 -12.73
C SER A 429 23.71 -13.39 -11.31
N ALA A 430 22.75 -13.33 -10.38
CA ALA A 430 22.97 -12.87 -9.00
C ALA A 430 24.05 -13.69 -8.26
N GLN A 431 24.96 -13.03 -7.54
CA GLN A 431 26.00 -13.66 -6.72
C GLN A 431 25.92 -13.23 -5.25
N GLY A 432 26.16 -14.17 -4.32
CA GLY A 432 26.16 -13.90 -2.88
C GLY A 432 24.87 -13.21 -2.41
N GLU A 433 25.02 -12.04 -1.76
CA GLU A 433 23.90 -11.24 -1.23
C GLU A 433 22.87 -10.86 -2.30
N GLU A 434 23.25 -10.72 -3.57
CA GLU A 434 22.29 -10.44 -4.64
C GLU A 434 21.22 -11.54 -4.74
N ALA A 435 21.57 -12.81 -4.50
CA ALA A 435 20.61 -13.90 -4.59
C ALA A 435 19.58 -13.85 -3.44
N ARG A 436 20.01 -13.44 -2.24
CA ARG A 436 19.14 -13.22 -1.08
C ARG A 436 18.13 -12.12 -1.38
N TYR A 437 18.61 -10.93 -1.74
CA TYR A 437 17.73 -9.77 -1.88
C TYR A 437 16.91 -9.79 -3.18
N LEU A 438 17.41 -10.40 -4.27
CA LEU A 438 16.64 -10.58 -5.51
C LEU A 438 15.35 -11.38 -5.25
N ILE A 439 15.46 -12.51 -4.55
CA ILE A 439 14.29 -13.33 -4.24
C ILE A 439 13.39 -12.62 -3.24
N ARG A 440 13.95 -11.94 -2.23
CA ARG A 440 13.14 -11.14 -1.30
C ARG A 440 12.35 -10.03 -2.01
N THR A 441 12.92 -9.33 -2.98
CA THR A 441 12.18 -8.38 -3.85
C THR A 441 11.11 -9.08 -4.69
N LEU A 442 11.39 -10.27 -5.24
CA LEU A 442 10.42 -11.03 -6.05
C LEU A 442 9.24 -11.59 -5.24
N VAL A 443 9.45 -11.88 -3.94
CA VAL A 443 8.42 -12.29 -2.96
C VAL A 443 7.74 -11.07 -2.30
N GLY A 444 8.13 -9.84 -2.67
CA GLY A 444 7.60 -8.62 -2.04
C GLY A 444 7.92 -8.51 -0.55
N ASN A 445 9.04 -9.08 -0.09
CA ASN A 445 9.39 -9.28 1.32
C ASN A 445 10.87 -8.92 1.62
N LEU A 446 11.27 -7.67 1.38
CA LEU A 446 12.70 -7.26 1.43
C LEU A 446 13.40 -7.46 2.79
N ARG A 447 12.66 -7.34 3.90
CA ARG A 447 13.08 -7.67 5.28
C ARG A 447 14.37 -6.96 5.77
N ILE A 448 14.56 -5.71 5.35
CA ILE A 448 15.68 -4.83 5.77
C ILE A 448 15.33 -3.83 6.89
N GLY A 449 14.11 -3.87 7.45
CA GLY A 449 13.68 -2.92 8.51
C GLY A 449 13.53 -1.45 8.07
N ALA A 450 13.77 -1.13 6.80
CA ALA A 450 13.60 0.20 6.22
C ALA A 450 12.14 0.46 5.83
N VAL A 451 11.33 0.94 6.77
CA VAL A 451 9.95 1.39 6.48
C VAL A 451 9.92 2.62 5.55
N ARG A 452 8.81 2.80 4.80
CA ARG A 452 8.53 3.93 3.88
C ARG A 452 9.01 5.29 4.40
N LEU A 453 8.66 5.62 5.64
CA LEU A 453 9.05 6.87 6.30
C LEU A 453 10.59 7.04 6.42
N THR A 454 11.33 5.98 6.70
CA THR A 454 12.81 6.02 6.81
C THR A 454 13.48 6.22 5.45
N ILE A 455 12.85 5.77 4.37
CA ILE A 455 13.30 6.01 2.99
C ILE A 455 13.07 7.47 2.60
N ILE A 456 11.89 8.01 2.88
CA ILE A 456 11.54 9.42 2.59
C ILE A 456 12.47 10.38 3.33
N THR A 457 12.77 10.14 4.61
CA THR A 457 13.66 11.01 5.39
C THR A 457 15.13 10.85 4.99
N ALA A 458 15.58 9.65 4.60
CA ALA A 458 16.90 9.45 4.02
C ALA A 458 17.07 10.15 2.66
N LEU A 459 16.01 10.17 1.83
CA LEU A 459 15.99 10.89 0.56
C LEU A 459 16.06 12.41 0.78
N ALA A 460 15.28 12.94 1.74
CA ALA A 460 15.36 14.35 2.13
C ALA A 460 16.77 14.75 2.60
N LYS A 461 17.39 13.96 3.49
CA LYS A 461 18.78 14.18 3.93
C LYS A 461 19.78 14.13 2.78
N ALA A 462 19.60 13.21 1.82
CA ALA A 462 20.44 13.14 0.63
C ALA A 462 20.34 14.44 -0.19
N PHE A 463 19.13 14.96 -0.40
CA PHE A 463 18.90 16.26 -1.05
C PHE A 463 19.18 17.50 -0.17
N CYS A 464 19.63 17.34 1.07
CA CYS A 464 20.34 18.40 1.81
C CYS A 464 21.86 18.36 1.59
N LEU A 465 22.44 17.22 1.25
CA LEU A 465 23.90 17.00 1.27
C LEU A 465 24.54 16.80 -0.12
N SER A 466 23.70 16.57 -1.15
CA SER A 466 24.08 16.16 -2.50
C SER A 466 23.15 16.76 -3.56
N ARG A 467 23.64 16.88 -4.80
CA ARG A 467 22.93 17.40 -5.98
C ARG A 467 23.35 16.62 -7.24
N LYS A 468 22.53 16.69 -8.30
CA LYS A 468 22.72 16.03 -9.59
C LYS A 468 24.16 16.25 -10.11
N GLY A 469 24.98 15.21 -10.17
CA GLY A 469 26.38 15.31 -10.62
C GLY A 469 27.33 16.09 -9.70
N GLY A 470 27.02 16.24 -8.40
CA GLY A 470 27.87 16.92 -7.40
C GLY A 470 27.84 18.46 -7.41
N HIS A 471 27.02 19.08 -8.27
CA HIS A 471 26.96 20.55 -8.43
C HIS A 471 26.40 21.26 -7.19
N GLN A 472 27.20 22.08 -6.51
CA GLN A 472 26.73 22.86 -5.35
C GLN A 472 25.98 24.11 -5.84
N PRO A 473 24.78 24.42 -5.31
CA PRO A 473 24.03 25.64 -5.67
C PRO A 473 24.72 26.87 -5.07
N ALA A 474 24.60 28.04 -5.71
CA ALA A 474 25.11 29.29 -5.15
C ALA A 474 24.34 29.74 -3.89
N SER A 475 23.05 29.40 -3.80
CA SER A 475 22.14 29.67 -2.69
C SER A 475 20.98 28.68 -2.71
N ASP A 476 20.70 28.02 -1.58
CA ASP A 476 19.59 27.06 -1.41
C ASP A 476 19.33 26.89 0.11
N ASP A 477 18.11 27.18 0.57
CA ASP A 477 17.74 27.19 2.00
C ASP A 477 17.76 25.81 2.69
N PHE A 478 17.84 24.73 1.90
CA PHE A 478 17.84 23.34 2.36
C PHE A 478 19.19 22.64 2.14
N TYR A 479 20.01 23.10 1.19
CA TYR A 479 21.35 22.57 0.98
C TYR A 479 22.28 22.86 2.16
N ILE A 480 23.21 21.95 2.46
CA ILE A 480 24.21 22.04 3.53
C ILE A 480 25.59 21.95 2.89
N PHE A 481 26.33 23.05 2.93
CA PHE A 481 27.61 23.17 2.23
C PHE A 481 28.72 22.33 2.88
N ALA A 482 29.73 21.97 2.08
CA ALA A 482 30.91 21.24 2.56
C ALA A 482 31.68 22.00 3.68
N SER A 483 31.57 23.33 3.71
CA SER A 483 32.08 24.20 4.77
C SER A 483 31.24 24.14 6.06
N GLU A 484 29.91 24.05 5.94
CA GLU A 484 28.99 23.93 7.08
C GLU A 484 29.11 22.56 7.74
N ARG A 485 29.21 21.48 6.97
CA ARG A 485 29.32 20.11 7.52
C ARG A 485 30.69 19.77 8.15
N LYS A 486 31.66 20.69 8.09
CA LYS A 486 32.97 20.52 8.72
C LYS A 486 32.86 20.52 10.26
N ASP A 487 33.62 19.63 10.90
CA ASP A 487 33.69 19.41 12.36
C ASP A 487 32.39 18.87 13.01
N MET A 488 31.51 18.27 12.20
CA MET A 488 30.24 17.67 12.61
C MET A 488 30.36 16.16 12.87
N THR A 489 29.45 15.61 13.67
CA THR A 489 29.38 14.19 14.07
C THR A 489 27.91 13.76 14.14
N ASP A 490 27.58 12.50 13.81
CA ASP A 490 26.17 12.03 13.82
C ASP A 490 25.51 11.95 15.21
N GLU A 491 26.27 12.16 16.30
CA GLU A 491 25.77 12.13 17.69
C GLU A 491 24.90 13.35 18.07
N PHE A 492 23.94 13.74 17.22
CA PHE A 492 23.09 14.91 17.43
C PHE A 492 22.19 14.79 18.68
N ASP A 493 21.87 13.57 19.10
CA ASP A 493 20.90 13.31 20.17
C ASP A 493 21.55 13.06 21.56
N ALA A 494 22.88 12.98 21.65
CA ALA A 494 23.57 12.36 22.78
C ALA A 494 24.00 13.29 23.93
N LYS A 495 23.79 14.62 23.85
CA LYS A 495 24.44 15.60 24.76
C LYS A 495 23.51 16.66 25.38
N LYS A 496 22.90 16.33 26.53
CA LYS A 496 22.45 17.32 27.54
C LYS A 496 23.56 17.51 28.59
N GLY A 497 24.36 18.60 28.54
CA GLY A 497 25.32 18.88 29.64
C GLY A 497 26.36 20.01 29.44
N LEU A 498 26.15 21.15 30.11
CA LEU A 498 27.16 21.95 30.85
C LEU A 498 28.50 22.40 30.18
N GLY A 499 28.43 22.94 28.97
CA GLY A 499 28.90 24.29 28.59
C GLY A 499 30.28 24.87 28.99
N LYS A 500 30.98 25.35 27.95
CA LYS A 500 31.77 26.59 27.86
C LYS A 500 31.54 27.30 26.51
N THR A 501 31.97 28.54 26.36
CA THR A 501 31.53 29.46 25.27
C THR A 501 31.75 28.92 23.84
N LYS A 502 32.80 28.12 23.58
CA LYS A 502 32.99 27.47 22.27
C LYS A 502 32.01 26.33 22.00
N GLU A 503 31.63 25.56 23.01
CA GLU A 503 30.64 24.49 22.89
C GLU A 503 29.25 25.06 22.63
N LYS A 504 28.92 26.22 23.21
CA LYS A 504 27.66 26.91 22.90
C LYS A 504 27.55 27.23 21.40
N VAL A 505 28.60 27.79 20.80
CA VAL A 505 28.60 28.09 19.35
C VAL A 505 28.56 26.81 18.50
N LYS A 506 29.21 25.72 18.93
CA LYS A 506 29.10 24.41 18.25
C LYS A 506 27.66 23.88 18.32
N GLY A 507 27.04 23.91 19.50
CA GLY A 507 25.66 23.47 19.72
C GLY A 507 24.61 24.34 19.01
N ASP A 508 24.82 25.66 18.91
CA ASP A 508 23.96 26.55 18.12
C ASP A 508 24.07 26.24 16.61
N LYS A 509 25.28 25.90 16.11
CA LYS A 509 25.49 25.43 14.73
C LYS A 509 24.86 24.04 14.49
N GLU A 510 25.05 23.11 15.42
CA GLU A 510 24.48 21.76 15.38
C GLU A 510 22.94 21.81 15.37
N ARG A 511 22.34 22.64 16.23
CA ARG A 511 20.89 22.87 16.21
C ARG A 511 20.42 23.43 14.87
N LEU A 512 21.09 24.45 14.31
CA LEU A 512 20.68 25.03 13.01
C LEU A 512 20.78 24.05 11.84
N LEU A 513 21.79 23.18 11.80
CA LEU A 513 21.86 22.11 10.79
C LEU A 513 20.75 21.07 11.01
N LYS A 514 20.44 20.70 12.27
CA LYS A 514 19.32 19.81 12.57
C LYS A 514 17.98 20.43 12.16
N GLU A 515 17.73 21.70 12.48
CA GLU A 515 16.55 22.46 12.07
C GLU A 515 16.42 22.52 10.53
N ARG A 516 17.53 22.59 9.77
CA ARG A 516 17.49 22.52 8.30
C ARG A 516 17.11 21.13 7.79
N LEU A 517 17.64 20.06 8.39
CA LEU A 517 17.28 18.67 8.06
C LEU A 517 15.83 18.35 8.46
N ASP A 518 15.39 18.73 9.67
CA ASP A 518 14.03 18.51 10.16
C ASP A 518 13.00 19.21 9.26
N ARG A 519 13.28 20.44 8.80
CA ARG A 519 12.44 21.14 7.80
C ARG A 519 12.44 20.43 6.43
N ALA A 520 13.58 19.94 5.97
CA ALA A 520 13.68 19.18 4.71
C ALA A 520 12.85 17.89 4.76
N GLU A 521 12.99 17.13 5.84
CA GLU A 521 12.18 15.93 6.11
C GLU A 521 10.68 16.26 6.14
N ALA A 522 10.29 17.35 6.81
CA ALA A 522 8.89 17.78 6.86
C ALA A 522 8.32 18.11 5.47
N VAL A 523 9.06 18.84 4.61
CA VAL A 523 8.62 19.16 3.25
C VAL A 523 8.48 17.90 2.39
N VAL A 524 9.50 17.04 2.30
CA VAL A 524 9.45 15.85 1.44
C VAL A 524 8.38 14.86 1.93
N ARG A 525 8.17 14.72 3.25
CA ARG A 525 7.05 13.95 3.81
C ARG A 525 5.69 14.53 3.46
N LYS A 526 5.51 15.84 3.58
CA LYS A 526 4.25 16.54 3.28
C LYS A 526 3.88 16.43 1.81
N VAL A 527 4.86 16.46 0.91
CA VAL A 527 4.66 16.18 -0.53
C VAL A 527 4.29 14.72 -0.73
N TRP A 528 5.09 13.77 -0.22
CA TRP A 528 4.78 12.33 -0.34
C TRP A 528 3.35 12.02 0.11
N ALA A 529 2.95 12.52 1.28
CA ALA A 529 1.65 12.22 1.84
C ALA A 529 0.47 12.78 1.02
N ARG A 530 0.72 13.78 0.16
CA ARG A 530 -0.25 14.36 -0.79
C ARG A 530 -0.13 13.78 -2.20
N HIS A 531 1.00 13.13 -2.51
CA HIS A 531 1.37 12.65 -3.85
C HIS A 531 2.42 11.51 -3.69
N PRO A 532 1.99 10.27 -3.36
CA PRO A 532 2.85 9.16 -2.96
C PRO A 532 3.38 8.40 -4.19
N ASP A 533 4.16 9.12 -4.99
CA ASP A 533 4.83 8.63 -6.21
C ASP A 533 6.33 8.95 -6.12
N TYR A 534 7.18 7.92 -6.13
CA TYR A 534 8.63 8.15 -6.05
C TYR A 534 9.21 8.66 -7.38
N GLY A 535 8.59 8.37 -8.52
CA GLY A 535 9.04 8.88 -9.82
C GLY A 535 8.87 10.40 -9.90
N HIS A 536 7.64 10.89 -9.66
CA HIS A 536 7.37 12.34 -9.66
C HIS A 536 8.21 13.09 -8.59
N VAL A 537 8.31 12.54 -7.38
CA VAL A 537 9.12 13.15 -6.31
C VAL A 537 10.62 13.13 -6.63
N VAL A 538 11.17 12.04 -7.18
CA VAL A 538 12.59 11.97 -7.56
C VAL A 538 12.93 12.92 -8.71
N VAL A 539 12.10 12.99 -9.75
CA VAL A 539 12.31 13.92 -10.88
C VAL A 539 12.30 15.37 -10.39
N ALA A 540 11.29 15.77 -9.60
CA ALA A 540 11.21 17.12 -9.07
C ALA A 540 12.38 17.46 -8.11
N LEU A 541 12.82 16.52 -7.27
CA LEU A 541 14.00 16.72 -6.42
C LEU A 541 15.30 16.84 -7.23
N LEU A 542 15.48 16.06 -8.30
CA LEU A 542 16.66 16.10 -9.15
C LEU A 542 16.78 17.40 -9.95
N ASP A 543 15.67 17.96 -10.44
CA ASP A 543 15.66 19.11 -11.33
C ASP A 543 15.39 20.45 -10.62
N HIS A 544 14.80 20.43 -9.42
CA HIS A 544 14.41 21.64 -8.68
C HIS A 544 14.76 21.65 -7.18
N GLY A 545 15.23 20.53 -6.61
CA GLY A 545 15.55 20.41 -5.20
C GLY A 545 14.32 20.50 -4.28
N ILE A 546 14.56 20.72 -2.98
CA ILE A 546 13.51 20.67 -1.95
C ILE A 546 12.65 21.94 -1.94
N ALA A 547 13.23 23.10 -2.22
CA ALA A 547 12.57 24.41 -2.06
C ALA A 547 11.32 24.60 -2.93
N LEU A 548 11.29 24.00 -4.14
CA LEU A 548 10.15 24.10 -5.06
C LEU A 548 9.28 22.82 -5.07
N LEU A 549 9.56 21.84 -4.21
CA LEU A 549 8.96 20.51 -4.32
C LEU A 549 7.44 20.52 -4.16
N GLU A 550 6.89 21.32 -3.23
CA GLU A 550 5.44 21.48 -3.05
C GLU A 550 4.74 22.14 -4.26
N GLN A 551 5.44 23.00 -5.01
CA GLN A 551 4.91 23.64 -6.21
C GLN A 551 5.00 22.71 -7.43
N ARG A 552 6.01 21.84 -7.46
CA ARG A 552 6.30 20.93 -8.58
C ARG A 552 5.57 19.60 -8.50
N VAL A 553 5.22 19.16 -7.29
CA VAL A 553 4.45 17.94 -7.03
C VAL A 553 3.25 18.30 -6.12
N PRO A 554 2.24 19.00 -6.67
CA PRO A 554 1.04 19.37 -5.92
C PRO A 554 0.11 18.17 -5.69
N LEU A 555 -0.91 18.37 -4.85
CA LEU A 555 -2.09 17.50 -4.82
C LEU A 555 -2.79 17.59 -6.19
N ALA A 556 -3.04 16.45 -6.83
CA ALA A 556 -3.58 16.39 -8.19
C ALA A 556 -4.75 15.40 -8.29
N VAL A 557 -5.81 15.77 -9.02
CA VAL A 557 -6.92 14.85 -9.30
C VAL A 557 -6.40 13.69 -10.16
N GLY A 558 -6.51 12.47 -9.64
CA GLY A 558 -6.08 11.24 -10.31
C GLY A 558 -4.85 10.56 -9.72
N THR A 559 -4.12 11.26 -8.85
CA THR A 559 -3.12 10.68 -7.93
C THR A 559 -3.71 10.70 -6.52
N PRO A 560 -3.89 9.55 -5.85
CA PRO A 560 -4.43 9.52 -4.50
C PRO A 560 -3.44 10.05 -3.46
N LEU A 561 -3.95 10.57 -2.35
CA LEU A 561 -3.19 10.98 -1.18
C LEU A 561 -3.27 9.93 -0.06
N GLU A 562 -2.26 9.88 0.82
CA GLU A 562 -2.25 8.98 1.98
C GLU A 562 -3.43 9.34 2.93
N PRO A 563 -4.23 8.37 3.41
CA PRO A 563 -5.40 8.67 4.23
C PRO A 563 -5.05 9.28 5.59
N MET A 564 -5.91 10.18 6.10
CA MET A 564 -5.90 10.55 7.52
C MET A 564 -6.44 9.38 8.36
N LEU A 565 -5.79 9.10 9.50
CA LEU A 565 -6.06 7.94 10.36
C LEU A 565 -6.48 8.38 11.77
N GLY A 566 -7.35 7.60 12.41
CA GLY A 566 -7.82 7.85 13.78
C GLY A 566 -6.99 7.13 14.85
N SER A 567 -6.71 7.83 15.96
CA SER A 567 -6.18 7.26 17.21
C SER A 567 -7.21 6.33 17.87
N ILE A 568 -6.75 5.25 18.51
CA ILE A 568 -7.62 4.32 19.26
C ILE A 568 -8.02 4.96 20.58
N THR A 569 -9.30 4.77 20.95
CA THR A 569 -9.90 5.19 22.21
C THR A 569 -10.66 4.00 22.82
N ARG A 570 -10.47 3.76 24.12
CA ARG A 570 -10.98 2.56 24.85
C ARG A 570 -12.13 2.84 25.81
N ASP A 571 -12.43 4.11 26.04
CA ASP A 571 -13.57 4.56 26.84
C ASP A 571 -14.20 5.77 26.14
N LEU A 572 -15.52 5.92 26.23
CA LEU A 572 -16.21 7.12 25.77
C LEU A 572 -15.89 8.33 26.66
N SER A 573 -15.51 8.14 27.93
CA SER A 573 -14.99 9.22 28.79
C SER A 573 -13.65 9.80 28.28
N GLU A 574 -12.82 8.96 27.67
CA GLU A 574 -11.49 9.34 27.15
C GLU A 574 -11.60 10.34 25.97
N ILE A 575 -12.72 10.36 25.24
CA ILE A 575 -13.02 11.41 24.24
C ILE A 575 -12.87 12.80 24.88
N TYR A 576 -13.47 12.99 26.06
CA TYR A 576 -13.51 14.27 26.77
C TYR A 576 -12.15 14.60 27.40
N ALA A 577 -11.40 13.59 27.87
CA ALA A 577 -10.04 13.79 28.35
C ALA A 577 -9.09 14.26 27.22
N ARG A 578 -9.22 13.72 26.01
CA ARG A 578 -8.37 14.07 24.85
C ARG A 578 -8.80 15.38 24.17
N LEU A 579 -10.10 15.56 23.91
CA LEU A 579 -10.63 16.69 23.16
C LEU A 579 -10.97 17.90 24.05
N GLY A 580 -11.27 17.71 25.33
CA GLY A 580 -11.68 18.77 26.25
C GLY A 580 -13.01 19.40 25.84
N SER A 581 -13.16 20.70 26.10
CA SER A 581 -14.35 21.49 25.73
C SER A 581 -14.45 21.87 24.24
N ARG A 582 -13.54 21.38 23.39
CA ARG A 582 -13.48 21.76 21.97
C ARG A 582 -14.56 21.05 21.16
N PRO A 583 -15.21 21.72 20.20
CA PRO A 583 -16.33 21.13 19.46
C PRO A 583 -15.87 19.99 18.55
N PHE A 584 -16.50 18.83 18.70
CA PHE A 584 -16.36 17.68 17.81
C PHE A 584 -17.71 17.30 17.16
N VAL A 585 -17.68 16.28 16.32
CA VAL A 585 -18.84 15.53 15.80
C VAL A 585 -18.56 14.04 15.95
N SER A 586 -19.58 13.25 16.26
CA SER A 586 -19.51 11.79 16.23
C SER A 586 -20.13 11.27 14.95
N GLU A 587 -19.42 10.47 14.16
CA GLU A 587 -19.88 9.90 12.89
C GLU A 587 -19.86 8.36 12.98
N ALA A 588 -20.84 7.67 12.39
CA ALA A 588 -20.93 6.21 12.48
C ALA A 588 -19.77 5.54 11.74
N LYS A 589 -19.02 4.65 12.41
CA LYS A 589 -17.90 3.93 11.80
C LYS A 589 -18.40 2.69 11.06
N LEU A 590 -18.89 2.88 9.84
CA LEU A 590 -19.48 1.82 9.02
C LEU A 590 -18.44 0.70 8.68
N ASP A 591 -18.86 -0.57 8.72
CA ASP A 591 -18.06 -1.75 8.33
C ASP A 591 -18.12 -1.92 6.80
N GLY A 592 -17.25 -1.20 6.08
CA GLY A 592 -17.22 -1.16 4.62
C GLY A 592 -15.80 -1.15 4.05
N GLN A 593 -15.65 -0.60 2.84
CA GLN A 593 -14.34 -0.33 2.27
C GLN A 593 -14.17 1.16 1.94
N ARG A 594 -13.27 1.82 2.67
CA ARG A 594 -12.88 3.21 2.43
C ARG A 594 -12.47 3.43 0.97
N GLY A 595 -13.17 4.33 0.31
CA GLY A 595 -12.95 4.76 -1.07
C GLY A 595 -12.54 6.21 -1.11
N GLN A 596 -11.34 6.48 -1.61
CA GLN A 596 -10.93 7.84 -1.97
C GLN A 596 -11.30 8.08 -3.43
N ILE A 597 -12.26 8.96 -3.70
CA ILE A 597 -12.84 9.14 -5.05
C ILE A 597 -12.38 10.46 -5.66
N HIS A 598 -11.80 10.38 -6.85
CA HIS A 598 -11.34 11.50 -7.66
C HIS A 598 -12.22 11.62 -8.90
N VAL A 599 -12.76 12.81 -9.16
CA VAL A 599 -13.58 13.11 -10.34
C VAL A 599 -13.06 14.37 -11.04
N SER A 600 -13.07 14.36 -12.37
CA SER A 600 -12.87 15.53 -13.22
C SER A 600 -13.89 15.59 -14.36
N THR A 601 -14.29 16.78 -14.79
CA THR A 601 -15.05 17.01 -16.04
C THR A 601 -14.15 17.21 -17.26
N ILE A 602 -12.86 17.48 -17.03
CA ILE A 602 -11.81 17.67 -18.04
C ILE A 602 -10.84 16.47 -18.00
N GLU A 603 -9.90 16.37 -18.95
CA GLU A 603 -8.81 15.39 -18.81
C GLU A 603 -7.79 15.91 -17.78
N PRO A 604 -7.51 15.17 -16.69
CA PRO A 604 -6.55 15.63 -15.69
C PRO A 604 -5.14 15.76 -16.27
N SER A 605 -4.61 17.00 -16.27
CA SER A 605 -3.30 17.29 -16.84
C SER A 605 -2.15 16.69 -16.02
N GLY A 606 -1.04 16.39 -16.68
CA GLY A 606 0.19 15.88 -16.06
C GLY A 606 0.26 14.36 -15.82
N LEU A 607 -0.84 13.61 -15.91
CA LEU A 607 -0.80 12.16 -15.83
C LEU A 607 -0.27 11.53 -17.13
N GLY A 608 0.70 10.62 -16.98
CA GLY A 608 1.27 9.84 -18.08
C GLY A 608 0.31 8.80 -18.68
N ASP A 609 0.73 8.21 -19.79
CA ASP A 609 -0.16 7.44 -20.68
C ASP A 609 -0.67 6.11 -20.11
N ASN A 610 -0.05 5.58 -19.04
CA ASN A 610 -0.09 4.15 -18.71
C ASN A 610 -1.17 3.69 -17.71
N SER A 611 -1.89 4.57 -17.03
CA SER A 611 -3.06 4.17 -16.21
C SER A 611 -4.13 5.25 -16.06
N ARG A 612 -4.47 5.93 -17.16
CA ARG A 612 -5.52 6.97 -17.16
C ARG A 612 -6.85 6.39 -16.65
N GLY A 613 -7.53 7.17 -15.80
CA GLY A 613 -8.81 6.81 -15.19
C GLY A 613 -9.95 6.68 -16.19
N LYS A 614 -11.09 6.18 -15.71
CA LYS A 614 -12.20 5.77 -16.56
C LYS A 614 -13.05 6.98 -16.94
N TRP A 615 -13.15 7.26 -18.23
CA TRP A 615 -14.20 8.12 -18.74
C TRP A 615 -15.55 7.41 -18.67
N TYR A 616 -16.54 8.07 -18.06
CA TYR A 616 -17.93 7.69 -18.06
C TYR A 616 -18.72 8.64 -18.97
N ASP A 617 -19.20 8.10 -20.07
CA ASP A 617 -20.13 8.76 -20.98
C ASP A 617 -21.57 8.64 -20.47
N PRO A 618 -22.39 9.70 -20.56
CA PRO A 618 -23.78 9.66 -20.13
C PRO A 618 -24.62 8.68 -20.96
N PRO A 619 -25.75 8.18 -20.43
CA PRO A 619 -26.63 7.28 -21.17
C PRO A 619 -27.12 7.90 -22.49
N GLN A 620 -27.14 7.09 -23.56
CA GLN A 620 -27.51 7.53 -24.91
C GLN A 620 -28.86 8.27 -24.93
N GLY A 621 -28.86 9.48 -25.47
CA GLY A 621 -30.03 10.36 -25.53
C GLY A 621 -30.08 11.45 -24.46
N ASN A 622 -29.16 11.47 -23.49
CA ASN A 622 -29.04 12.56 -22.52
C ASN A 622 -27.80 13.43 -22.81
N THR A 623 -27.93 14.33 -23.77
CA THR A 623 -26.87 15.27 -24.22
C THR A 623 -26.49 16.31 -23.17
N ASP A 624 -27.33 16.50 -22.16
CA ASP A 624 -27.25 17.61 -21.21
C ASP A 624 -26.47 17.20 -19.94
N GLN A 625 -26.03 15.94 -19.87
CA GLN A 625 -25.17 15.42 -18.82
C GLN A 625 -23.69 15.55 -19.18
N THR A 626 -22.93 16.26 -18.35
CA THR A 626 -21.47 16.37 -18.47
C THR A 626 -20.81 14.99 -18.38
N ARG A 627 -19.94 14.68 -19.35
CA ARG A 627 -19.04 13.53 -19.30
C ARG A 627 -18.10 13.68 -18.09
N ILE A 628 -17.88 12.60 -17.33
CA ILE A 628 -16.93 12.65 -16.20
C ILE A 628 -15.81 11.62 -16.37
N TRP A 629 -14.63 11.99 -15.88
CA TRP A 629 -13.51 11.12 -15.63
C TRP A 629 -13.50 10.73 -14.15
N ILE A 630 -13.26 9.45 -13.83
CA ILE A 630 -13.28 8.96 -12.45
C ILE A 630 -12.14 7.98 -12.16
N ARG A 631 -11.60 8.08 -10.93
CA ARG A 631 -10.88 6.99 -10.25
C ARG A 631 -11.38 6.84 -8.81
N CYS A 632 -11.38 5.60 -8.31
CA CYS A 632 -11.66 5.29 -6.90
C CYS A 632 -10.49 4.45 -6.35
N PHE A 633 -9.95 4.84 -5.20
CA PHE A 633 -8.78 4.22 -4.59
C PHE A 633 -9.08 3.61 -3.22
N SER A 634 -8.41 2.50 -2.88
CA SER A 634 -8.52 1.83 -1.59
C SER A 634 -7.79 2.61 -0.47
N ARG A 635 -7.97 2.18 0.79
CA ARG A 635 -7.17 2.63 1.94
C ARG A 635 -5.66 2.54 1.69
N HIS A 636 -5.23 1.55 0.90
CA HIS A 636 -3.83 1.29 0.54
C HIS A 636 -3.45 1.86 -0.85
N LEU A 637 -4.29 2.78 -1.35
CA LEU A 637 -4.15 3.56 -2.59
C LEU A 637 -4.32 2.77 -3.90
N GLU A 638 -4.78 1.52 -3.83
CA GLU A 638 -4.99 0.67 -5.02
C GLU A 638 -6.19 1.15 -5.85
N ASP A 639 -6.12 1.10 -7.18
CA ASP A 639 -7.22 1.49 -8.07
C ASP A 639 -8.36 0.45 -8.06
N MET A 640 -9.47 0.80 -7.40
CA MET A 640 -10.69 -0.01 -7.27
C MET A 640 -11.76 0.31 -8.31
N SER A 641 -11.47 1.14 -9.33
CA SER A 641 -12.51 1.72 -10.20
C SER A 641 -13.32 0.68 -10.98
N ASP A 642 -12.72 -0.46 -11.31
CA ASP A 642 -13.40 -1.58 -12.00
C ASP A 642 -14.03 -2.62 -11.05
N LYS A 643 -13.84 -2.48 -9.73
CA LYS A 643 -14.65 -3.16 -8.70
C LYS A 643 -15.99 -2.44 -8.50
N TYR A 644 -16.03 -1.13 -8.74
CA TYR A 644 -17.18 -0.24 -8.46
C TYR A 644 -17.70 0.56 -9.67
N PRO A 645 -18.07 -0.10 -10.79
CA PRO A 645 -18.63 0.57 -11.97
C PRO A 645 -19.99 1.26 -11.72
N ASP A 646 -20.68 0.92 -10.64
CA ASP A 646 -21.96 1.47 -10.18
C ASP A 646 -21.84 2.82 -9.44
N ILE A 647 -20.62 3.25 -9.11
CA ILE A 647 -20.35 4.58 -8.53
C ILE A 647 -20.39 5.68 -9.59
N ALA A 648 -19.79 5.45 -10.77
CA ALA A 648 -19.64 6.48 -11.81
C ALA A 648 -20.98 7.09 -12.29
N PRO A 649 -22.06 6.32 -12.55
CA PRO A 649 -23.35 6.88 -12.94
C PRO A 649 -23.96 7.81 -11.89
N THR A 650 -23.74 7.53 -10.61
CA THR A 650 -24.25 8.32 -9.49
C THR A 650 -23.51 9.64 -9.37
N LEU A 651 -22.18 9.63 -9.48
CA LEU A 651 -21.39 10.86 -9.43
C LEU A 651 -21.60 11.74 -10.67
N ALA A 652 -21.77 11.15 -11.86
CA ALA A 652 -22.19 11.90 -13.05
C ALA A 652 -23.56 12.57 -12.86
N SER A 653 -24.48 11.89 -12.17
CA SER A 653 -25.79 12.44 -11.83
C SER A 653 -25.73 13.57 -10.79
N LEU A 654 -24.79 13.53 -9.84
CA LEU A 654 -24.50 14.66 -8.94
C LEU A 654 -23.92 15.85 -9.70
N VAL A 655 -22.86 15.63 -10.50
CA VAL A 655 -22.20 16.68 -11.29
C VAL A 655 -23.19 17.42 -12.18
N HIS A 656 -24.05 16.69 -12.90
CA HIS A 656 -25.11 17.29 -13.72
C HIS A 656 -26.15 18.06 -12.87
N ARG A 657 -26.54 17.56 -11.68
CA ARG A 657 -27.49 18.26 -10.80
C ARG A 657 -26.94 19.60 -10.32
N GLU A 658 -25.69 19.64 -9.84
CA GLU A 658 -25.08 20.89 -9.35
C GLU A 658 -24.76 21.85 -10.50
N THR A 659 -24.35 21.34 -11.68
CA THR A 659 -24.19 22.15 -12.90
C THR A 659 -25.51 22.78 -13.33
N ALA A 660 -26.61 22.01 -13.33
CA ALA A 660 -27.96 22.52 -13.63
C ALA A 660 -28.49 23.50 -12.57
N ALA A 661 -27.96 23.47 -11.35
CA ALA A 661 -28.24 24.44 -10.29
C ALA A 661 -27.40 25.74 -10.39
N GLY A 662 -26.47 25.83 -11.35
CA GLY A 662 -25.55 26.97 -11.51
C GLY A 662 -24.30 26.90 -10.64
N HIS A 663 -23.99 25.73 -10.07
CA HIS A 663 -22.90 25.50 -9.12
C HIS A 663 -21.99 24.34 -9.56
N PRO A 664 -21.41 24.39 -10.77
CA PRO A 664 -20.75 23.25 -11.42
C PRO A 664 -19.67 22.60 -10.54
N LEU A 665 -19.63 21.26 -10.58
CA LEU A 665 -18.62 20.44 -9.91
C LEU A 665 -17.62 19.94 -10.95
N GLU A 666 -16.52 20.65 -11.14
CA GLU A 666 -15.53 20.29 -12.16
C GLU A 666 -14.52 19.25 -11.69
N ASN A 667 -13.85 19.51 -10.56
CA ASN A 667 -12.70 18.75 -10.10
C ASN A 667 -12.77 18.59 -8.57
N PHE A 668 -12.87 17.36 -8.08
CA PHE A 668 -12.98 17.11 -6.63
C PHE A 668 -12.37 15.78 -6.17
N ILE A 669 -12.02 15.74 -4.88
CA ILE A 669 -11.51 14.54 -4.19
C ILE A 669 -12.31 14.35 -2.88
N LEU A 670 -12.97 13.20 -2.76
CA LEU A 670 -13.82 12.80 -1.65
C LEU A 670 -13.19 11.66 -0.84
N ASP A 671 -13.44 11.66 0.47
CA ASP A 671 -13.24 10.51 1.37
C ASP A 671 -14.62 9.96 1.74
N CYS A 672 -14.83 8.66 1.52
CA CYS A 672 -16.09 7.98 1.79
C CYS A 672 -15.89 6.53 2.21
N GLU A 673 -16.89 5.94 2.86
CA GLU A 673 -16.95 4.49 3.06
C GLU A 673 -17.90 3.89 2.01
N ILE A 674 -17.46 2.85 1.30
CA ILE A 674 -18.29 2.09 0.36
C ILE A 674 -18.82 0.86 1.10
N VAL A 675 -20.11 0.86 1.45
CA VAL A 675 -20.72 -0.14 2.34
C VAL A 675 -21.74 -0.96 1.54
N ALA A 676 -21.81 -2.27 1.79
CA ALA A 676 -22.87 -3.10 1.22
C ALA A 676 -24.23 -2.70 1.82
N ILE A 677 -25.30 -2.76 1.03
CA ILE A 677 -26.65 -2.38 1.47
C ILE A 677 -27.71 -3.36 0.98
N ASP A 678 -28.84 -3.43 1.69
CA ASP A 678 -30.04 -4.03 1.12
C ASP A 678 -30.71 -3.08 0.09
N PRO A 679 -31.07 -3.56 -1.12
CA PRO A 679 -31.75 -2.74 -2.12
C PRO A 679 -33.21 -2.36 -1.79
N GLN A 680 -33.85 -3.04 -0.83
CA GLN A 680 -35.24 -2.78 -0.44
C GLN A 680 -35.33 -1.92 0.82
N THR A 681 -34.64 -2.32 1.89
CA THR A 681 -34.68 -1.61 3.18
C THR A 681 -33.67 -0.48 3.30
N SER A 682 -32.61 -0.46 2.47
CA SER A 682 -31.44 0.42 2.60
C SER A 682 -30.59 0.24 3.87
N GLU A 683 -30.85 -0.82 4.65
CA GLU A 683 -30.04 -1.25 5.80
C GLU A 683 -28.62 -1.62 5.36
N PHE A 684 -27.65 -1.43 6.26
CA PHE A 684 -26.24 -1.75 6.00
C PHE A 684 -25.98 -3.25 6.12
N LYS A 685 -24.98 -3.71 5.38
CA LYS A 685 -24.53 -5.11 5.32
C LYS A 685 -23.03 -5.16 5.55
N THR A 686 -22.60 -6.28 6.13
CA THR A 686 -21.25 -6.48 6.65
C THR A 686 -20.17 -6.39 5.56
N PHE A 687 -18.94 -6.13 5.97
CA PHE A 687 -17.77 -6.25 5.11
C PHE A 687 -17.59 -7.68 4.56
N GLN A 688 -18.01 -8.72 5.30
CA GLN A 688 -18.04 -10.09 4.78
C GLN A 688 -18.99 -10.20 3.58
N GLU A 689 -20.18 -9.60 3.64
CA GLU A 689 -21.11 -9.55 2.50
C GLU A 689 -20.57 -8.69 1.35
N LEU A 690 -19.91 -7.56 1.64
CA LEU A 690 -19.21 -6.75 0.65
C LEU A 690 -18.07 -7.52 -0.05
N SER A 691 -17.40 -8.44 0.66
CA SER A 691 -16.28 -9.24 0.15
C SER A 691 -16.71 -10.25 -0.93
N TYR A 692 -17.98 -10.65 -0.97
CA TYR A 692 -18.55 -11.51 -2.01
C TYR A 692 -18.71 -10.80 -3.37
N ARG A 693 -18.41 -9.49 -3.45
CA ARG A 693 -18.39 -8.72 -4.68
C ARG A 693 -17.09 -8.98 -5.46
N SER A 694 -17.21 -9.38 -6.72
CA SER A 694 -16.09 -9.62 -7.64
C SER A 694 -15.05 -8.48 -7.62
N LYS A 695 -13.76 -8.83 -7.51
CA LYS A 695 -12.67 -7.86 -7.25
C LYS A 695 -12.18 -7.09 -8.50
N LYS A 696 -12.34 -7.62 -9.72
CA LYS A 696 -11.84 -7.04 -10.99
C LYS A 696 -12.85 -7.23 -12.13
N ASP A 697 -12.78 -6.38 -13.16
CA ASP A 697 -13.55 -6.41 -14.42
C ASP A 697 -15.10 -6.51 -14.29
N VAL A 698 -15.67 -5.91 -13.23
CA VAL A 698 -17.11 -6.03 -12.91
C VAL A 698 -17.98 -5.32 -13.96
N GLN A 699 -19.01 -6.01 -14.46
CA GLN A 699 -20.00 -5.44 -15.37
C GLN A 699 -21.29 -5.08 -14.62
N MET A 700 -21.98 -4.02 -15.05
CA MET A 700 -23.20 -3.50 -14.39
C MET A 700 -24.35 -4.51 -14.27
N GLY A 701 -24.38 -5.53 -15.14
CA GLY A 701 -25.38 -6.61 -15.07
C GLY A 701 -25.10 -7.64 -13.98
N ASP A 702 -23.83 -7.87 -13.63
CA ASP A 702 -23.39 -8.97 -12.77
C ASP A 702 -23.32 -8.59 -11.27
N ILE A 703 -23.57 -7.32 -10.95
CA ILE A 703 -23.55 -6.80 -9.59
C ILE A 703 -24.71 -7.40 -8.78
N LYS A 704 -24.37 -8.38 -7.93
CA LYS A 704 -25.28 -8.98 -6.93
C LYS A 704 -25.34 -8.17 -5.64
N VAL A 705 -24.18 -7.76 -5.12
CA VAL A 705 -24.05 -6.97 -3.89
C VAL A 705 -24.14 -5.48 -4.23
N ARG A 706 -25.24 -4.85 -3.85
CA ARG A 706 -25.45 -3.40 -3.98
C ARG A 706 -24.69 -2.65 -2.89
N VAL A 707 -24.30 -1.43 -3.18
CA VAL A 707 -23.51 -0.58 -2.28
C VAL A 707 -24.07 0.83 -2.18
N GLY A 708 -23.82 1.48 -1.05
CA GLY A 708 -23.91 2.92 -0.89
C GLY A 708 -22.52 3.55 -0.79
N ILE A 709 -22.42 4.79 -1.22
CA ILE A 709 -21.26 5.68 -1.04
C ILE A 709 -21.63 6.62 0.11
N PHE A 710 -20.88 6.56 1.21
CA PHE A 710 -21.15 7.36 2.42
C PHE A 710 -20.03 8.37 2.64
N GLY A 711 -20.23 9.59 2.16
CA GLY A 711 -19.24 10.67 2.22
C GLY A 711 -18.99 11.16 3.64
N PHE A 712 -17.72 11.36 4.02
CA PHE A 712 -17.32 11.85 5.33
C PHE A 712 -16.19 12.89 5.34
N ASP A 713 -15.52 13.15 4.22
CA ASP A 713 -14.61 14.31 4.06
C ASP A 713 -14.47 14.74 2.57
N LEU A 714 -13.96 15.95 2.35
CA LEU A 714 -13.75 16.57 1.04
C LEU A 714 -12.38 17.27 1.05
N MET A 715 -11.41 16.72 0.31
CA MET A 715 -10.00 17.15 0.36
C MET A 715 -9.63 18.18 -0.70
N TYR A 716 -10.42 18.27 -1.77
CA TYR A 716 -10.18 19.14 -2.93
C TYR A 716 -11.51 19.44 -3.62
N LEU A 717 -11.70 20.69 -4.02
CA LEU A 717 -12.81 21.15 -4.85
C LEU A 717 -12.38 22.41 -5.61
N ASN A 718 -12.51 22.40 -6.93
CA ASN A 718 -12.37 23.59 -7.76
C ASN A 718 -13.74 24.08 -8.25
N GLU A 719 -13.89 25.39 -8.30
CA GLU A 719 -15.07 26.08 -8.81
C GLU A 719 -14.64 27.32 -9.62
N GLU A 720 -15.26 27.52 -10.79
CA GLU A 720 -14.89 28.57 -11.75
C GLU A 720 -14.97 30.01 -11.20
N THR A 721 -15.68 30.20 -10.07
CA THR A 721 -15.93 31.49 -9.43
C THR A 721 -14.91 31.88 -8.35
N TYR A 722 -13.94 31.02 -8.01
CA TYR A 722 -12.84 31.35 -7.10
C TYR A 722 -11.48 31.24 -7.81
N PHE A 723 -10.66 32.30 -7.69
CA PHE A 723 -9.36 32.43 -8.38
C PHE A 723 -8.24 31.49 -7.88
N ASP A 724 -8.54 30.52 -7.03
CA ASP A 724 -7.62 29.47 -6.58
C ASP A 724 -8.25 28.08 -6.74
N ALA A 725 -7.49 27.14 -7.31
CA ALA A 725 -7.75 25.71 -7.20
C ALA A 725 -7.37 25.21 -5.79
N GLN A 726 -8.32 25.21 -4.84
CA GLN A 726 -7.99 25.05 -3.42
C GLN A 726 -7.97 23.59 -2.93
N SER A 727 -6.76 23.10 -2.68
CA SER A 727 -6.51 22.01 -1.72
C SER A 727 -7.14 22.35 -0.36
N LEU A 728 -8.22 21.68 0.00
CA LEU A 728 -8.98 21.93 1.24
C LEU A 728 -8.30 21.35 2.49
N LEU A 729 -7.19 20.62 2.33
CA LEU A 729 -6.44 19.99 3.44
C LEU A 729 -6.13 20.95 4.59
N ASN A 730 -5.80 22.20 4.28
CA ASN A 730 -5.46 23.25 5.26
C ASN A 730 -6.70 23.95 5.87
N LYS A 731 -7.93 23.53 5.56
CA LYS A 731 -9.19 24.08 6.13
C LYS A 731 -9.68 23.21 7.29
N SER A 732 -10.37 23.78 8.29
CA SER A 732 -10.88 23.01 9.44
C SER A 732 -11.88 21.93 9.00
N PHE A 733 -12.05 20.87 9.79
CA PHE A 733 -12.99 19.81 9.43
C PHE A 733 -14.42 20.33 9.31
N ARG A 734 -14.83 21.31 10.12
CA ARG A 734 -16.11 22.03 9.93
C ARG A 734 -16.21 22.64 8.54
N GLN A 735 -15.17 23.32 8.05
CA GLN A 735 -15.19 23.96 6.73
C GLN A 735 -15.30 22.92 5.60
N ARG A 736 -14.52 21.83 5.66
CA ARG A 736 -14.57 20.75 4.66
C ARG A 736 -15.91 20.02 4.67
N ARG A 737 -16.41 19.68 5.86
CA ARG A 737 -17.69 19.00 6.06
C ARG A 737 -18.89 19.87 5.68
N ASN A 738 -18.87 21.18 5.94
CA ASN A 738 -19.93 22.08 5.48
C ASN A 738 -20.01 22.12 3.94
N LEU A 739 -18.87 22.28 3.25
CA LEU A 739 -18.83 22.25 1.77
C LEU A 739 -19.31 20.89 1.21
N LEU A 740 -18.94 19.78 1.86
CA LEU A 740 -19.44 18.44 1.52
C LEU A 740 -20.97 18.35 1.64
N TYR A 741 -21.52 18.82 2.76
CA TYR A 741 -22.97 18.76 3.04
C TYR A 741 -23.78 19.68 2.12
N GLU A 742 -23.24 20.85 1.79
CA GLU A 742 -23.84 21.84 0.88
C GLU A 742 -23.88 21.33 -0.57
N ARG A 743 -22.74 20.86 -1.09
CA ARG A 743 -22.55 20.57 -2.52
C ARG A 743 -22.80 19.12 -2.92
N PHE A 744 -22.84 18.20 -1.97
CA PHE A 744 -23.10 16.79 -2.22
C PHE A 744 -24.35 16.33 -1.45
N SER A 745 -25.45 17.06 -1.64
CA SER A 745 -26.78 16.67 -1.14
C SER A 745 -27.15 15.23 -1.57
N PRO A 746 -27.76 14.40 -0.69
CA PRO A 746 -28.04 12.98 -0.95
C PRO A 746 -28.71 12.69 -2.31
N LEU A 747 -28.38 11.55 -2.89
CA LEU A 747 -28.93 11.08 -4.16
C LEU A 747 -29.18 9.57 -4.12
N ARG A 748 -30.46 9.18 -4.28
CA ARG A 748 -30.88 7.80 -4.53
C ARG A 748 -31.26 7.69 -6.02
N PRO A 749 -30.44 7.05 -6.88
CA PRO A 749 -30.75 6.92 -8.30
C PRO A 749 -32.06 6.17 -8.56
N LYS A 750 -32.73 6.50 -9.67
CA LYS A 750 -33.94 5.78 -10.13
C LYS A 750 -33.65 4.37 -10.64
N ASP A 751 -32.42 4.12 -11.08
CA ASP A 751 -31.95 2.80 -11.47
C ASP A 751 -31.34 2.10 -10.23
N PRO A 752 -31.96 1.03 -9.69
CA PRO A 752 -31.48 0.35 -8.49
C PRO A 752 -30.17 -0.43 -8.73
N ARG A 753 -29.58 -0.36 -9.94
CA ARG A 753 -28.25 -0.91 -10.22
C ARG A 753 -27.12 0.04 -9.83
N TYR A 754 -27.39 1.34 -9.73
CA TYR A 754 -26.41 2.37 -9.39
C TYR A 754 -26.26 2.50 -7.87
N ALA A 755 -25.08 2.88 -7.38
CA ALA A 755 -24.87 3.07 -5.95
C ALA A 755 -25.65 4.30 -5.43
N LYS A 756 -26.19 4.26 -4.21
CA LYS A 756 -26.73 5.49 -3.59
C LYS A 756 -25.58 6.37 -3.10
N TRP A 757 -25.77 7.69 -3.13
CA TRP A 757 -24.89 8.65 -2.45
C TRP A 757 -25.62 9.23 -1.25
N GLU A 758 -25.04 9.07 -0.07
CA GLU A 758 -25.51 9.65 1.18
C GLU A 758 -24.30 10.17 1.99
N LEU A 759 -24.58 10.93 3.04
CA LEU A 759 -23.56 11.38 4.00
C LEU A 759 -23.51 10.38 5.15
N VAL A 760 -22.37 10.23 5.82
CA VAL A 760 -22.25 9.34 6.98
C VAL A 760 -23.24 9.78 8.09
N PRO A 761 -23.96 8.85 8.75
CA PRO A 761 -24.78 9.17 9.92
C PRO A 761 -23.94 9.85 11.00
N SER A 762 -24.45 10.91 11.64
CA SER A 762 -23.64 11.73 12.55
C SER A 762 -24.45 12.43 13.64
N CYS A 763 -23.96 12.37 14.88
CA CYS A 763 -24.42 13.19 16.00
C CYS A 763 -23.52 14.43 16.17
N MET A 764 -24.14 15.61 16.17
CA MET A 764 -23.50 16.92 16.39
C MET A 764 -23.61 17.38 17.86
N ASP A 765 -24.27 16.60 18.71
CA ASP A 765 -24.37 16.86 20.15
C ASP A 765 -23.19 16.18 20.86
N ASN A 766 -22.57 16.93 21.77
CA ASN A 766 -21.36 16.52 22.47
C ASN A 766 -21.63 16.19 23.94
N ASP A 767 -22.89 16.22 24.40
CA ASP A 767 -23.24 15.64 25.69
C ASP A 767 -22.94 14.13 25.74
N ILE A 768 -22.40 13.66 26.86
CA ILE A 768 -21.96 12.26 27.01
C ILE A 768 -23.12 11.27 26.87
N THR A 769 -24.34 11.65 27.29
CA THR A 769 -25.55 10.83 27.10
C THR A 769 -25.89 10.72 25.61
N LYS A 770 -25.70 11.80 24.84
CA LYS A 770 -26.01 11.83 23.40
C LYS A 770 -24.95 11.14 22.54
N VAL A 771 -23.69 11.19 22.95
CA VAL A 771 -22.63 10.37 22.36
C VAL A 771 -22.85 8.88 22.69
N GLN A 772 -23.26 8.54 23.92
CA GLN A 772 -23.63 7.17 24.31
C GLN A 772 -24.84 6.64 23.53
N GLU A 773 -25.92 7.43 23.43
CA GLU A 773 -27.11 7.10 22.63
C GLU A 773 -26.75 6.84 21.16
N PHE A 774 -25.95 7.72 20.56
CA PHE A 774 -25.51 7.59 19.17
C PHE A 774 -24.54 6.41 18.95
N PHE A 775 -23.66 6.11 19.90
CA PHE A 775 -22.82 4.89 19.84
C PHE A 775 -23.70 3.62 19.82
N GLN A 776 -24.73 3.58 20.66
CA GLN A 776 -25.70 2.47 20.68
C GLN A 776 -26.61 2.43 19.43
N GLU A 777 -26.87 3.57 18.77
CA GLU A 777 -27.53 3.63 17.47
C GLU A 777 -26.61 3.09 16.35
N ALA A 778 -25.33 3.50 16.35
CA ALA A 778 -24.33 3.06 15.38
C ALA A 778 -24.17 1.52 15.39
N LEU A 779 -24.08 0.90 16.58
CA LEU A 779 -24.02 -0.56 16.69
C LEU A 779 -25.29 -1.25 16.14
N LYS A 780 -26.48 -0.68 16.39
CA LYS A 780 -27.76 -1.22 15.87
C LYS A 780 -27.91 -1.10 14.35
N MET A 781 -27.24 -0.15 13.70
CA MET A 781 -27.16 -0.08 12.24
C MET A 781 -25.97 -0.88 11.66
N ARG A 782 -25.37 -1.80 12.43
CA ARG A 782 -24.23 -2.64 12.02
C ARG A 782 -22.97 -1.85 11.64
N ALA A 783 -22.74 -0.69 12.29
CA ALA A 783 -21.45 -0.03 12.29
C ALA A 783 -20.54 -0.63 13.38
N GLU A 784 -19.22 -0.55 13.22
CA GLU A 784 -18.22 -1.02 14.21
C GLU A 784 -18.23 -0.20 15.52
N GLY A 785 -18.86 0.98 15.49
CA GLY A 785 -18.83 1.98 16.55
C GLY A 785 -18.88 3.39 15.96
N ILE A 786 -18.07 4.33 16.49
CA ILE A 786 -18.04 5.73 16.04
C ILE A 786 -16.63 6.25 15.76
N MET A 787 -16.55 7.18 14.80
CA MET A 787 -15.43 8.08 14.56
C MET A 787 -15.77 9.44 15.17
N VAL A 788 -15.03 9.87 16.20
CA VAL A 788 -15.17 11.22 16.75
C VAL A 788 -14.14 12.12 16.10
N LYS A 789 -14.58 13.26 15.53
CA LYS A 789 -13.72 14.18 14.77
C LYS A 789 -13.84 15.60 15.32
N LEU A 790 -12.72 16.19 15.71
CA LEU A 790 -12.60 17.60 16.09
C LEU A 790 -13.01 18.49 14.89
N LEU A 791 -13.90 19.46 15.13
CA LEU A 791 -14.43 20.34 14.08
C LEU A 791 -13.52 21.54 13.80
N ASP A 792 -12.96 22.15 14.85
CA ASP A 792 -12.18 23.39 14.76
C ASP A 792 -10.95 23.41 15.68
N GLU A 793 -9.95 24.18 15.28
CA GLU A 793 -8.73 24.44 16.05
C GLU A 793 -8.99 25.62 17.02
N VAL A 794 -9.48 25.31 18.22
CA VAL A 794 -9.70 26.30 19.28
C VAL A 794 -8.52 26.28 20.25
N GLU A 795 -7.78 27.39 20.32
CA GLU A 795 -6.91 27.68 21.46
C GLU A 795 -7.81 28.02 22.66
N LEU A 796 -7.71 27.24 23.73
CA LEU A 796 -8.43 27.52 24.99
C LEU A 796 -7.59 28.51 25.80
N GLU A 797 -8.21 29.61 26.23
CA GLU A 797 -7.64 30.47 27.27
C GLU A 797 -7.50 29.67 28.58
N GLU A 798 -6.47 29.97 29.38
CA GLU A 798 -6.21 29.26 30.62
C GLU A 798 -7.17 29.73 31.72
N ASP A 799 -8.20 28.92 32.00
CA ASP A 799 -9.14 29.12 33.11
C ASP A 799 -8.40 28.79 34.44
N PRO A 800 -8.08 29.79 35.29
CA PRO A 800 -7.06 29.64 36.33
C PRO A 800 -7.51 28.84 37.56
N ASP A 801 -8.81 28.62 37.71
CA ASP A 801 -9.41 28.01 38.91
C ASP A 801 -9.64 26.48 38.78
N ASN A 802 -9.17 25.85 37.70
CA ASN A 802 -9.44 24.43 37.39
C ASN A 802 -8.16 23.55 37.42
N GLU A 803 -7.43 23.59 38.53
CA GLU A 803 -6.37 22.62 38.85
C GLU A 803 -6.98 21.26 39.24
N MET A 804 -7.27 20.44 38.22
CA MET A 804 -7.59 19.02 38.42
C MET A 804 -6.33 18.17 38.19
N ASP A 805 -5.84 17.51 39.25
CA ASP A 805 -4.61 16.72 39.23
C ASP A 805 -4.63 15.65 38.12
N THR A 806 -3.65 15.72 37.24
CA THR A 806 -3.45 14.77 36.14
C THR A 806 -2.00 14.27 36.13
N ASP A 807 -1.84 13.04 36.61
CA ASP A 807 -0.59 12.34 36.88
C ASP A 807 0.30 12.24 35.61
N PRO A 808 1.60 12.64 35.66
CA PRO A 808 2.46 12.68 34.47
C PRO A 808 3.04 11.29 34.12
N GLY A 809 2.26 10.46 33.42
CA GLY A 809 2.57 9.04 33.16
C GLY A 809 2.62 8.55 31.70
N GLU A 810 3.21 9.28 30.76
CA GLU A 810 3.56 8.74 29.41
C GLU A 810 5.03 9.00 29.04
N ASP A 811 5.88 7.97 29.20
CA ASP A 811 7.21 7.89 28.59
C ASP A 811 7.70 6.41 28.56
N LEU A 812 6.87 5.50 28.02
CA LEU A 812 7.18 4.07 27.91
C LEU A 812 8.12 3.76 26.73
N GLU A 813 9.39 4.10 26.89
CA GLU A 813 10.47 3.32 26.28
C GLU A 813 10.58 1.97 27.00
N GLU A 814 10.39 0.84 26.29
CA GLU A 814 10.61 -0.49 26.85
C GLU A 814 12.06 -0.64 27.36
N LYS A 815 12.24 -0.76 28.69
CA LYS A 815 13.52 -1.10 29.32
C LYS A 815 13.36 -2.36 30.18
N GLU A 816 14.20 -3.35 29.89
CA GLU A 816 14.37 -4.56 30.69
C GLU A 816 14.91 -4.19 32.08
N THR A 817 14.22 -4.58 33.16
CA THR A 817 14.81 -4.64 34.50
C THR A 817 14.31 -5.90 35.23
N GLU A 818 15.24 -6.61 35.86
CA GLU A 818 14.96 -7.76 36.73
C GLU A 818 14.53 -7.26 38.11
N GLU A 819 13.47 -7.84 38.70
CA GLU A 819 13.19 -7.65 40.13
C GLU A 819 13.61 -8.87 40.96
N LYS A 820 14.08 -8.58 42.18
CA LYS A 820 14.17 -9.53 43.29
C LYS A 820 13.51 -8.90 44.51
N SER A 821 12.75 -9.72 45.23
CA SER A 821 12.03 -9.39 46.45
C SER A 821 12.97 -9.04 47.63
N GLU A 822 12.55 -8.14 48.51
CA GLU A 822 12.07 -8.48 49.87
C GLU A 822 11.48 -7.26 50.63
N LEU A 823 10.91 -7.51 51.81
CA LEU A 823 10.08 -6.61 52.63
C LEU A 823 10.92 -5.66 53.53
N ASP A 824 10.39 -4.49 53.93
CA ASP A 824 9.65 -4.29 55.19
C ASP A 824 9.24 -2.79 55.43
N SER A 825 8.78 -2.44 56.63
CA SER A 825 7.82 -1.36 56.94
C SER A 825 8.41 -0.18 57.77
N PRO A 826 7.76 1.01 57.82
CA PRO A 826 8.29 2.24 58.44
C PRO A 826 7.98 2.37 59.96
N PRO A 827 8.53 3.36 60.71
CA PRO A 827 7.73 4.55 61.11
C PRO A 827 8.58 5.88 61.29
N PRO A 828 8.33 6.91 62.17
CA PRO A 828 8.01 8.27 61.67
C PRO A 828 8.62 9.51 62.42
N SER A 829 8.05 10.71 62.16
CA SER A 829 7.92 11.94 63.01
C SER A 829 8.99 13.08 63.08
N THR A 830 8.69 14.20 62.39
CA THR A 830 8.45 15.63 62.85
C THR A 830 9.10 16.25 64.14
N PRO A 831 9.20 17.61 64.28
CA PRO A 831 9.40 18.72 63.32
C PRO A 831 10.45 19.83 63.81
N PRO A 832 10.30 21.20 63.76
CA PRO A 832 11.43 22.14 63.47
C PRO A 832 11.84 23.13 64.61
N PRO A 833 12.75 24.11 64.39
CA PRO A 833 12.30 25.54 64.31
C PRO A 833 13.19 26.60 63.57
N ALA A 834 12.63 27.83 63.43
CA ALA A 834 13.30 29.16 63.50
C ALA A 834 14.07 29.83 62.32
N THR A 835 13.32 30.31 61.32
CA THR A 835 13.36 31.65 60.64
C THR A 835 14.50 32.69 60.89
N LYS A 836 14.97 33.39 59.82
CA LYS A 836 14.66 34.82 59.51
C LYS A 836 15.40 35.45 58.29
N ALA A 837 14.80 36.54 57.77
CA ALA A 837 15.36 37.65 56.95
C ALA A 837 15.53 37.52 55.41
N THR A 838 14.59 38.15 54.69
CA THR A 838 14.63 38.66 53.29
C THR A 838 15.34 40.04 53.22
N PRO A 839 15.67 40.66 52.03
CA PRO A 839 14.77 40.88 50.88
C PRO A 839 15.37 40.96 49.44
N THR A 840 14.53 41.43 48.50
CA THR A 840 14.76 41.92 47.12
C THR A 840 14.91 40.93 45.95
N HIS A 841 13.80 40.78 45.20
CA HIS A 841 13.66 40.63 43.73
C HIS A 841 14.69 39.85 42.88
N SER A 842 14.17 38.80 42.24
CA SER A 842 14.50 38.38 40.87
C SER A 842 13.25 37.73 40.24
N PRO A 843 13.05 37.80 38.91
CA PRO A 843 11.78 37.40 38.30
C PRO A 843 11.64 35.87 38.20
N ILE A 844 10.48 35.35 38.60
CA ILE A 844 10.11 33.94 38.42
C ILE A 844 9.85 33.68 36.93
N LYS A 845 10.57 32.71 36.36
CA LYS A 845 10.23 32.13 35.05
C LYS A 845 9.25 30.99 35.25
N GLY A 846 7.96 31.24 35.02
CA GLY A 846 6.98 30.16 34.89
C GLY A 846 7.34 29.27 33.70
N GLN A 847 7.44 27.96 33.93
CA GLN A 847 7.52 26.98 32.84
C GLN A 847 6.11 26.55 32.47
N GLY A 848 5.44 27.35 31.63
CA GLY A 848 4.09 27.02 31.14
C GLY A 848 4.10 25.69 30.37
N ARG A 849 3.35 24.71 30.88
CA ARG A 849 3.24 23.35 30.32
C ARG A 849 2.32 23.38 29.09
N ARG A 850 2.79 24.01 28.00
CA ARG A 850 2.08 24.23 26.73
C ARG A 850 1.27 22.99 26.32
N ARG A 851 -0.06 23.07 26.44
CA ARG A 851 -0.98 22.03 25.96
C ARG A 851 -0.81 21.85 24.44
N LYS A 852 -0.85 20.61 23.97
CA LYS A 852 -0.69 20.23 22.55
C LYS A 852 -1.86 20.80 21.74
N ILE A 853 -1.57 21.67 20.77
CA ILE A 853 -2.57 22.10 19.77
C ILE A 853 -3.01 20.84 19.00
N LEU A 854 -4.32 20.60 18.95
CA LEU A 854 -4.91 19.51 18.15
C LEU A 854 -5.41 20.09 16.83
N PRO A 855 -4.84 19.69 15.67
CA PRO A 855 -5.28 20.19 14.38
C PRO A 855 -6.62 19.58 13.94
N ALA A 856 -7.51 20.38 13.39
CA ALA A 856 -8.75 19.97 12.74
C ALA A 856 -8.61 19.98 11.19
N THR A 857 -7.47 20.43 10.68
CA THR A 857 -7.03 20.25 9.29
C THR A 857 -6.96 18.76 8.90
N TYR A 858 -6.99 18.46 7.59
CA TYR A 858 -6.78 17.09 7.10
C TYR A 858 -5.28 16.84 7.07
N GLU A 859 -4.81 15.83 7.80
CA GLU A 859 -3.39 15.49 7.90
C GLU A 859 -3.11 14.12 7.24
N PRO A 860 -2.72 14.09 5.95
CA PRO A 860 -2.37 12.86 5.24
C PRO A 860 -1.19 12.16 5.91
N ASP A 861 -1.16 10.82 5.89
CA ASP A 861 -0.10 9.99 6.52
C ASP A 861 0.10 10.26 8.03
N LYS A 862 -0.96 10.69 8.73
CA LYS A 862 -0.94 10.83 10.18
C LYS A 862 -2.09 10.10 10.86
N ARG A 863 -1.77 9.48 11.99
CA ARG A 863 -2.72 9.12 13.04
C ARG A 863 -2.88 10.34 13.94
N ALA A 864 -4.05 10.95 13.92
CA ALA A 864 -4.29 12.25 14.54
C ALA A 864 -5.15 12.11 15.81
N ASP A 865 -4.74 12.76 16.90
CA ASP A 865 -5.49 12.73 18.17
C ASP A 865 -6.77 13.59 18.14
N SER A 866 -6.99 14.31 17.03
CA SER A 866 -8.24 14.99 16.70
C SER A 866 -9.27 14.08 16.01
N TRP A 867 -8.88 12.88 15.56
CA TRP A 867 -9.75 11.85 15.02
C TRP A 867 -9.64 10.60 15.91
N LEU A 868 -10.67 10.29 16.70
CA LEU A 868 -10.70 9.13 17.59
C LEU A 868 -11.59 8.04 16.99
N LYS A 869 -11.18 6.77 17.10
CA LYS A 869 -12.01 5.61 16.75
C LYS A 869 -12.38 4.83 18.00
N VAL A 870 -13.68 4.76 18.30
CA VAL A 870 -14.27 3.98 19.39
C VAL A 870 -15.04 2.82 18.78
N LYS A 871 -14.78 1.60 19.24
CA LYS A 871 -15.41 0.38 18.74
C LYS A 871 -15.87 -0.51 19.89
N LYS A 872 -16.80 -1.44 19.64
CA LYS A 872 -17.21 -2.47 20.62
C LYS A 872 -16.02 -3.25 21.19
N ASP A 873 -15.09 -3.70 20.34
CA ASP A 873 -13.93 -4.53 20.71
C ASP A 873 -12.83 -3.81 21.51
N TYR A 874 -12.92 -2.48 21.66
CA TYR A 874 -11.98 -1.68 22.47
C TYR A 874 -12.52 -1.30 23.85
N LEU A 875 -13.82 -1.50 24.13
CA LEU A 875 -14.42 -1.26 25.43
C LEU A 875 -14.24 -2.52 26.30
N ASP A 876 -13.47 -2.42 27.38
CA ASP A 876 -13.08 -3.58 28.19
C ASP A 876 -14.27 -4.31 28.86
N ASP A 877 -15.40 -3.63 29.09
CA ASP A 877 -16.64 -4.19 29.63
C ASP A 877 -17.62 -4.75 28.57
N LEU A 878 -17.34 -4.57 27.27
CA LEU A 878 -18.32 -4.84 26.19
C LEU A 878 -17.81 -5.74 25.05
N GLY A 879 -16.51 -6.02 24.97
CA GLY A 879 -15.93 -6.91 23.96
C GLY A 879 -16.17 -8.40 24.26
N ASP A 880 -16.66 -9.16 23.28
CA ASP A 880 -16.90 -10.60 23.46
C ASP A 880 -15.56 -11.36 23.59
N SER A 881 -15.44 -12.18 24.63
CA SER A 881 -14.24 -12.98 24.92
C SER A 881 -14.53 -14.48 24.82
N LEU A 882 -13.51 -15.23 24.39
CA LEU A 882 -13.55 -16.68 24.24
C LEU A 882 -12.38 -17.31 24.99
N ASP A 883 -12.65 -18.46 25.59
CA ASP A 883 -11.65 -19.27 26.28
C ASP A 883 -11.31 -20.46 25.38
N LEU A 884 -10.23 -20.37 24.60
CA LEU A 884 -9.89 -21.32 23.52
C LEU A 884 -8.69 -22.20 23.85
N ILE A 885 -8.67 -23.42 23.30
CA ILE A 885 -7.64 -24.44 23.55
C ILE A 885 -6.58 -24.39 22.44
N PRO A 886 -5.27 -24.30 22.74
CA PRO A 886 -4.22 -24.39 21.74
C PRO A 886 -3.96 -25.86 21.33
N ILE A 887 -4.11 -26.16 20.04
CA ILE A 887 -4.14 -27.53 19.48
C ILE A 887 -3.04 -27.82 18.44
N GLY A 888 -2.26 -26.82 18.03
CA GLY A 888 -1.09 -27.02 17.18
C GLY A 888 -0.48 -25.70 16.70
N ALA A 889 0.62 -25.76 15.93
CA ALA A 889 1.22 -24.57 15.33
C ALA A 889 2.01 -24.86 14.06
N TRP A 890 2.23 -23.80 13.27
CA TRP A 890 3.23 -23.75 12.20
C TRP A 890 4.49 -23.03 12.69
N HIS A 891 5.62 -23.22 12.01
CA HIS A 891 6.73 -22.28 12.15
C HIS A 891 6.39 -20.97 11.44
N GLY A 892 6.78 -19.84 12.05
CA GLY A 892 6.54 -18.53 11.45
C GLY A 892 7.44 -18.23 10.25
N ASN A 893 7.30 -17.00 9.75
CA ASN A 893 8.15 -16.43 8.71
C ASN A 893 8.91 -15.20 9.24
N GLY A 894 10.04 -14.84 8.63
CA GLY A 894 10.80 -13.64 8.99
C GLY A 894 11.22 -13.60 10.46
N ARG A 895 10.83 -12.56 11.22
CA ARG A 895 11.13 -12.45 12.68
C ARG A 895 10.62 -13.67 13.46
N LYS A 896 9.48 -14.23 13.07
CA LYS A 896 8.83 -15.37 13.73
C LYS A 896 9.34 -16.74 13.23
N ALA A 897 10.33 -16.79 12.32
CA ALA A 897 10.83 -18.03 11.70
C ALA A 897 11.40 -19.07 12.66
N GLN A 898 11.75 -18.66 13.89
CA GLN A 898 12.22 -19.57 14.94
C GLN A 898 11.13 -19.91 15.97
N TRP A 899 9.90 -19.40 15.83
CA TRP A 899 8.81 -19.53 16.81
C TRP A 899 7.62 -20.29 16.26
N TRP A 900 6.81 -20.85 17.15
CA TRP A 900 5.48 -21.36 16.84
C TRP A 900 4.49 -20.20 16.59
N SER A 901 4.21 -19.93 15.31
CA SER A 901 3.27 -18.88 14.87
C SER A 901 2.93 -19.09 13.38
N PRO A 902 1.66 -19.01 12.94
CA PRO A 902 0.46 -18.94 13.77
C PRO A 902 0.24 -20.21 14.60
N ILE A 903 -0.53 -20.05 15.67
CA ILE A 903 -0.98 -21.11 16.58
C ILE A 903 -2.45 -21.42 16.24
N LEU A 904 -2.78 -22.70 16.13
CA LEU A 904 -4.13 -23.19 15.90
C LEU A 904 -4.88 -23.32 17.22
N LEU A 905 -6.08 -22.75 17.29
CA LEU A 905 -6.96 -22.77 18.46
C LEU A 905 -8.26 -23.51 18.15
N GLY A 906 -8.87 -24.13 19.16
CA GLY A 906 -10.15 -24.83 19.08
C GLY A 906 -11.11 -24.52 20.23
N VAL A 907 -12.40 -24.80 19.98
CA VAL A 907 -13.48 -24.83 20.99
C VAL A 907 -13.76 -26.28 21.40
N TYR A 908 -14.33 -26.49 22.60
CA TYR A 908 -14.73 -27.81 23.07
C TYR A 908 -16.14 -28.17 22.59
N ASP A 909 -16.37 -29.43 22.24
CA ASP A 909 -17.67 -29.98 21.85
C ASP A 909 -18.14 -30.96 22.94
N PRO A 910 -19.15 -30.60 23.75
CA PRO A 910 -19.65 -31.45 24.83
C PRO A 910 -20.42 -32.71 24.37
N GLU A 911 -20.91 -32.75 23.12
CA GLU A 911 -21.66 -33.91 22.60
C GLU A 911 -20.72 -34.99 22.06
N SER A 912 -19.68 -34.60 21.33
CA SER A 912 -18.69 -35.55 20.78
C SER A 912 -17.46 -35.77 21.67
N GLY A 913 -17.21 -34.86 22.63
CA GLY A 913 -15.99 -34.84 23.45
C GLY A 913 -14.74 -34.40 22.67
N GLN A 914 -14.89 -33.86 21.46
CA GLN A 914 -13.78 -33.39 20.62
C GLN A 914 -13.48 -31.91 20.83
N ILE A 915 -12.33 -31.48 20.33
CA ILE A 915 -11.93 -30.08 20.25
C ILE A 915 -11.89 -29.67 18.78
N GLN A 916 -12.85 -28.84 18.37
CA GLN A 916 -13.01 -28.42 16.98
C GLN A 916 -12.21 -27.13 16.71
N ALA A 917 -11.31 -27.15 15.73
CA ALA A 917 -10.51 -26.00 15.35
C ALA A 917 -11.39 -24.82 14.90
N VAL A 918 -11.13 -23.63 15.44
CA VAL A 918 -11.96 -22.42 15.23
C VAL A 918 -11.18 -21.27 14.57
N CYS A 919 -9.90 -21.07 14.89
CA CYS A 919 -9.11 -20.00 14.29
C CYS A 919 -7.59 -20.23 14.40
N LYS A 920 -6.83 -19.42 13.67
CA LYS A 920 -5.38 -19.25 13.84
C LYS A 920 -5.10 -17.91 14.50
N CYS A 921 -4.24 -17.87 15.52
CA CYS A 921 -3.78 -16.64 16.15
C CYS A 921 -2.27 -16.44 16.02
N MET A 922 -1.85 -15.17 15.91
CA MET A 922 -0.45 -14.74 15.76
C MET A 922 -0.18 -13.37 16.40
N SER A 923 -1.10 -12.88 17.23
CA SER A 923 -1.10 -11.52 17.83
C SER A 923 -1.51 -11.55 19.31
N GLY A 924 -1.08 -10.56 20.08
CA GLY A 924 -1.26 -10.50 21.55
C GLY A 924 -0.13 -11.15 22.36
N PHE A 925 0.64 -12.05 21.75
CA PHE A 925 1.78 -12.72 22.39
C PHE A 925 3.04 -11.83 22.48
N THR A 926 3.73 -11.84 23.62
CA THR A 926 5.05 -11.21 23.81
C THR A 926 6.19 -12.09 23.29
N ASP A 927 7.37 -11.49 23.04
CA ASP A 927 8.58 -12.24 22.66
C ASP A 927 8.95 -13.33 23.68
N ASP A 928 8.74 -13.08 24.98
CA ASP A 928 8.98 -14.08 26.04
C ASP A 928 7.92 -15.18 26.09
N PHE A 929 6.66 -14.88 25.76
CA PHE A 929 5.64 -15.92 25.60
C PHE A 929 6.01 -16.87 24.46
N TYR A 930 6.46 -16.35 23.30
CA TYR A 930 6.97 -17.19 22.21
C TYR A 930 8.20 -18.03 22.61
N LYS A 931 9.15 -17.47 23.38
CA LYS A 931 10.27 -18.24 23.95
C LYS A 931 9.78 -19.37 24.86
N GLY A 932 8.77 -19.12 25.70
CA GLY A 932 8.14 -20.11 26.58
C GLY A 932 7.43 -21.22 25.81
N LEU A 933 6.60 -20.88 24.82
CA LEU A 933 5.93 -21.84 23.93
C LEU A 933 6.91 -22.76 23.23
N ASN A 934 8.02 -22.22 22.71
CA ASN A 934 9.07 -23.00 22.08
C ASN A 934 9.73 -24.05 23.01
N VAL A 935 9.75 -23.80 24.32
CA VAL A 935 10.32 -24.74 25.31
C VAL A 935 9.27 -25.75 25.79
N LYS A 936 8.02 -25.31 26.01
CA LYS A 936 6.88 -26.16 26.39
C LYS A 936 6.55 -27.15 25.27
N TYR A 937 6.40 -26.62 24.05
CA TYR A 937 6.05 -27.36 22.84
C TYR A 937 7.26 -27.60 21.93
N ALA A 938 8.45 -27.83 22.49
CA ALA A 938 9.58 -28.30 21.70
C ALA A 938 9.24 -29.67 21.06
N PRO A 939 9.67 -29.96 19.82
CA PRO A 939 9.38 -31.25 19.17
C PRO A 939 9.80 -32.44 20.03
N ASP A 940 8.98 -33.50 19.99
CA ASP A 940 9.18 -34.75 20.71
C ASP A 940 9.14 -34.62 22.26
N ARG A 941 8.54 -33.53 22.78
CA ARG A 941 8.16 -33.41 24.20
C ARG A 941 6.75 -33.90 24.48
N GLU A 942 6.49 -34.16 25.76
CA GLU A 942 5.23 -34.65 26.35
C GLU A 942 3.96 -34.00 25.77
N PHE A 943 3.89 -32.66 25.67
CA PHE A 943 2.72 -31.93 25.18
C PHE A 943 2.67 -31.76 23.65
N THR A 944 3.49 -32.49 22.89
CA THR A 944 3.52 -32.43 21.41
C THR A 944 3.18 -33.77 20.76
N SER A 945 2.74 -33.72 19.50
CA SER A 945 2.60 -34.88 18.62
C SER A 945 2.91 -34.52 17.17
N ARG A 946 3.43 -35.47 16.41
CA ARG A 946 3.64 -35.34 14.96
C ARG A 946 2.41 -35.80 14.15
N SER A 947 1.55 -36.62 14.74
CA SER A 947 0.25 -37.03 14.19
C SER A 947 -0.89 -36.30 14.90
N LYS A 948 -2.01 -36.06 14.20
CA LYS A 948 -3.21 -35.43 14.79
C LYS A 948 -3.71 -36.28 15.98
N PRO A 949 -3.85 -35.73 17.19
CA PRO A 949 -4.50 -36.43 18.29
C PRO A 949 -5.97 -36.76 17.94
N PRO A 950 -6.50 -37.94 18.30
CA PRO A 950 -7.86 -38.35 17.94
C PRO A 950 -8.94 -37.42 18.51
N GLU A 951 -8.67 -36.73 19.61
CA GLU A 951 -9.56 -35.78 20.28
C GLU A 951 -9.69 -34.42 19.57
N ILE A 952 -8.89 -34.11 18.54
CA ILE A 952 -8.92 -32.83 17.81
C ILE A 952 -9.56 -33.01 16.44
N GLU A 953 -10.60 -32.23 16.12
CA GLU A 953 -11.11 -32.09 14.76
C GLU A 953 -10.63 -30.78 14.13
N ALA A 954 -10.10 -30.85 12.91
CA ALA A 954 -9.36 -29.78 12.25
C ALA A 954 -9.60 -29.69 10.73
N ALA A 955 -10.51 -30.49 10.19
CA ALA A 955 -10.75 -30.66 8.76
C ALA A 955 -9.43 -30.91 8.00
N GLY A 956 -9.13 -30.13 6.95
CA GLY A 956 -7.90 -30.24 6.16
C GLY A 956 -6.64 -29.65 6.82
N LEU A 957 -6.72 -29.04 8.01
CA LEU A 957 -5.61 -28.28 8.58
C LEU A 957 -4.49 -29.20 9.11
N ARG A 958 -3.29 -29.06 8.54
CA ARG A 958 -2.08 -29.78 8.94
C ARG A 958 -1.03 -28.80 9.53
N PRO A 959 -1.02 -28.55 10.85
CA PRO A 959 0.06 -27.81 11.52
C PRO A 959 1.39 -28.56 11.46
N SER A 960 2.50 -27.82 11.52
CA SER A 960 3.86 -28.39 11.55
C SER A 960 4.13 -29.24 12.80
N ILE A 961 3.41 -28.95 13.90
CA ILE A 961 3.37 -29.76 15.12
C ILE A 961 1.96 -29.68 15.72
N TRP A 962 1.45 -30.79 16.26
CA TRP A 962 0.23 -30.80 17.06
C TRP A 962 0.56 -30.58 18.53
N PHE A 963 -0.27 -29.81 19.21
CA PHE A 963 -0.21 -29.64 20.66
C PHE A 963 -1.26 -30.57 21.28
N LYS A 964 -0.89 -31.26 22.37
CA LYS A 964 -1.88 -32.01 23.16
C LYS A 964 -2.67 -31.03 24.02
N PRO A 965 -4.00 -31.09 24.07
CA PRO A 965 -4.82 -30.23 24.93
C PRO A 965 -4.34 -30.30 26.39
N ASN A 966 -3.99 -29.15 26.98
CA ASN A 966 -3.51 -29.06 28.37
C ASN A 966 -3.73 -27.69 29.05
N GLU A 967 -4.18 -26.68 28.31
CA GLU A 967 -4.38 -25.32 28.80
C GLU A 967 -5.51 -24.64 28.03
N VAL A 968 -6.01 -23.52 28.56
CA VAL A 968 -7.02 -22.67 27.93
C VAL A 968 -6.52 -21.23 27.93
N TRP A 969 -6.75 -20.49 26.86
CA TRP A 969 -6.32 -19.10 26.69
C TRP A 969 -7.52 -18.17 26.49
N GLU A 970 -7.51 -17.02 27.18
CA GLU A 970 -8.48 -15.96 26.93
C GLU A 970 -8.10 -15.21 25.66
N MET A 971 -9.06 -15.14 24.74
CA MET A 971 -8.94 -14.57 23.41
C MET A 971 -10.05 -13.54 23.22
N ARG A 972 -9.76 -12.43 22.53
CA ARG A 972 -10.79 -11.51 22.02
C ARG A 972 -10.75 -11.49 20.49
N GLY A 973 -11.90 -11.24 19.88
CA GLY A 973 -12.06 -10.99 18.45
C GLY A 973 -12.85 -9.72 18.19
N ALA A 974 -12.93 -9.29 16.93
CA ALA A 974 -13.81 -8.20 16.52
C ALA A 974 -15.22 -8.68 16.16
N ASP A 975 -15.31 -9.83 15.47
CA ASP A 975 -16.54 -10.40 14.92
C ASP A 975 -16.44 -11.93 14.87
N PHE A 976 -17.59 -12.60 14.69
CA PHE A 976 -17.66 -13.98 14.23
C PHE A 976 -18.02 -14.02 12.74
N THR A 977 -17.55 -15.05 12.02
CA THR A 977 -17.68 -15.18 10.57
C THR A 977 -17.86 -16.63 10.15
N LEU A 978 -18.68 -16.90 9.13
CA LEU A 978 -18.83 -18.26 8.59
C LEU A 978 -17.57 -18.68 7.83
N SER A 979 -16.96 -19.79 8.25
CA SER A 979 -15.71 -20.33 7.72
C SER A 979 -15.93 -21.47 6.72
N PRO A 980 -15.24 -21.48 5.57
CA PRO A 980 -15.16 -22.65 4.70
C PRO A 980 -14.03 -23.63 5.09
N VAL A 981 -13.27 -23.36 6.17
CA VAL A 981 -12.05 -24.12 6.55
C VAL A 981 -12.10 -24.69 7.98
N TYR A 982 -12.76 -24.01 8.90
CA TYR A 982 -12.79 -24.38 10.33
C TYR A 982 -14.08 -25.16 10.64
N PRO A 983 -14.00 -26.36 11.26
CA PRO A 983 -15.17 -27.19 11.56
C PRO A 983 -16.01 -26.69 12.76
N ALA A 984 -15.48 -25.78 13.58
CA ALA A 984 -16.11 -25.32 14.82
C ALA A 984 -17.60 -24.94 14.66
N ALA A 985 -18.47 -25.63 15.40
CA ALA A 985 -19.92 -25.46 15.41
C ALA A 985 -20.65 -25.71 14.07
N GLN A 986 -19.99 -26.33 13.08
CA GLN A 986 -20.59 -26.66 11.78
C GLN A 986 -21.84 -27.53 11.91
N HIS A 987 -21.84 -28.50 12.85
CA HIS A 987 -22.99 -29.36 13.09
C HIS A 987 -24.25 -28.61 13.60
N ILE A 988 -24.08 -27.42 14.18
CA ILE A 988 -25.18 -26.56 14.66
C ILE A 988 -25.67 -25.62 13.54
N LEU A 989 -24.74 -25.09 12.73
CA LEU A 989 -25.03 -24.05 11.73
C LEU A 989 -25.23 -24.60 10.30
N GLY A 990 -24.98 -25.88 10.05
CA GLY A 990 -25.22 -26.55 8.78
C GLY A 990 -23.98 -26.67 7.90
N GLU A 991 -23.94 -25.97 6.76
CA GLU A 991 -22.89 -26.19 5.74
C GLU A 991 -21.49 -25.71 6.15
N ARG A 992 -21.38 -24.79 7.13
CA ARG A 992 -20.12 -24.12 7.50
C ARG A 992 -19.98 -23.96 9.00
N GLY A 993 -18.75 -24.07 9.50
CA GLY A 993 -18.39 -23.69 10.87
C GLY A 993 -18.13 -22.20 11.02
N VAL A 994 -17.67 -21.79 12.20
CA VAL A 994 -17.39 -20.39 12.58
C VAL A 994 -15.89 -20.13 12.69
N SER A 995 -15.47 -18.90 12.39
CA SER A 995 -14.14 -18.35 12.69
C SER A 995 -14.26 -17.01 13.39
N VAL A 996 -13.33 -16.75 14.32
CA VAL A 996 -13.12 -15.43 14.94
C VAL A 996 -12.40 -14.49 13.94
N ARG A 997 -12.89 -13.26 13.75
CA ARG A 997 -12.20 -12.17 13.01
C ARG A 997 -11.23 -11.47 13.96
N PHE A 998 -9.99 -11.25 13.50
CA PHE A 998 -8.90 -10.61 14.25
C PHE A 998 -8.65 -11.18 15.67
N PRO A 999 -8.45 -12.51 15.84
CA PRO A 999 -8.19 -13.09 17.15
C PRO A 999 -6.89 -12.56 17.77
N ARG A 1000 -6.98 -12.03 19.00
CA ARG A 1000 -5.86 -11.54 19.81
C ARG A 1000 -5.82 -12.29 21.14
N PHE A 1001 -4.64 -12.79 21.52
CA PHE A 1001 -4.41 -13.40 22.83
C PHE A 1001 -4.41 -12.33 23.93
N ILE A 1002 -5.04 -12.63 25.06
CA ILE A 1002 -5.08 -11.77 26.26
C ILE A 1002 -4.20 -12.37 27.37
N LYS A 1003 -4.47 -13.62 27.78
CA LYS A 1003 -3.75 -14.31 28.87
C LYS A 1003 -4.02 -15.82 28.85
N VAL A 1004 -3.24 -16.58 29.61
CA VAL A 1004 -3.55 -17.98 29.95
C VAL A 1004 -4.62 -18.00 31.05
N ARG A 1005 -5.53 -18.98 31.01
CA ARG A 1005 -6.58 -19.23 32.00
C ARG A 1005 -6.19 -20.45 32.85
N GLU A 1006 -5.32 -20.22 33.83
CA GLU A 1006 -4.92 -21.23 34.82
C GLU A 1006 -6.11 -21.67 35.72
N ASP A 1007 -7.20 -20.91 35.72
CA ASP A 1007 -8.47 -21.18 36.40
C ASP A 1007 -9.44 -22.07 35.62
N LYS A 1008 -9.09 -22.54 34.41
CA LYS A 1008 -9.95 -23.36 33.55
C LYS A 1008 -9.31 -24.65 33.05
N SER A 1009 -10.06 -25.75 33.12
CA SER A 1009 -9.75 -27.00 32.38
C SER A 1009 -10.24 -26.94 30.93
N ILE A 1010 -9.79 -27.89 30.10
CA ILE A 1010 -10.16 -27.93 28.67
C ILE A 1010 -11.66 -28.11 28.43
N GLU A 1011 -12.35 -28.81 29.34
CA GLU A 1011 -13.82 -29.00 29.33
C GLU A 1011 -14.58 -27.73 29.77
N GLN A 1012 -13.87 -26.71 30.26
CA GLN A 1012 -14.40 -25.40 30.65
C GLN A 1012 -14.05 -24.29 29.63
N ALA A 1013 -13.43 -24.65 28.50
CA ALA A 1013 -13.29 -23.79 27.33
C ALA A 1013 -14.65 -23.35 26.77
N THR A 1014 -14.65 -22.35 25.89
CA THR A 1014 -15.86 -21.97 25.14
C THR A 1014 -16.35 -23.16 24.31
N THR A 1015 -17.64 -23.46 24.39
CA THR A 1015 -18.23 -24.62 23.69
C THR A 1015 -18.67 -24.29 22.26
N THR A 1016 -18.94 -25.32 21.46
CA THR A 1016 -19.53 -25.19 20.13
C THR A 1016 -20.90 -24.49 20.15
N GLU A 1017 -21.72 -24.74 21.16
CA GLU A 1017 -23.04 -24.13 21.33
C GLU A 1017 -22.89 -22.65 21.70
N GLN A 1018 -21.96 -22.32 22.60
CA GLN A 1018 -21.65 -20.93 22.96
C GLN A 1018 -21.11 -20.15 21.76
N LEU A 1019 -20.26 -20.75 20.93
CA LEU A 1019 -19.76 -20.14 19.71
C LEU A 1019 -20.87 -19.93 18.67
N ALA A 1020 -21.78 -20.91 18.52
CA ALA A 1020 -22.95 -20.77 17.66
C ALA A 1020 -23.91 -19.69 18.17
N GLU A 1021 -24.15 -19.63 19.48
CA GLU A 1021 -24.96 -18.59 20.13
C GLU A 1021 -24.33 -17.21 19.96
N MET A 1022 -23.02 -17.06 20.16
CA MET A 1022 -22.31 -15.79 19.93
C MET A 1022 -22.48 -15.30 18.47
N TYR A 1023 -22.31 -16.19 17.49
CA TYR A 1023 -22.54 -15.88 16.08
C TYR A 1023 -24.02 -15.58 15.76
N GLN A 1024 -24.97 -16.32 16.32
CA GLN A 1024 -26.40 -16.11 16.12
C GLN A 1024 -26.94 -14.86 16.85
N ASN A 1025 -26.35 -14.47 17.98
CA ASN A 1025 -26.71 -13.26 18.72
C ASN A 1025 -26.10 -12.01 18.08
N GLN A 1026 -24.97 -12.14 17.37
CA GLN A 1026 -24.23 -11.05 16.73
C GLN A 1026 -25.13 -9.99 16.04
N GLY A 1027 -26.13 -10.29 15.22
CA GLY A 1027 -26.68 -11.58 14.72
C GLY A 1027 -28.21 -11.58 14.85
N GLN A 1028 -28.70 -11.44 16.08
CA GLN A 1028 -30.06 -11.01 16.44
C GLN A 1028 -30.07 -9.58 17.00
N HIS A 1029 -28.88 -9.06 17.35
CA HIS A 1029 -28.59 -7.62 17.45
C HIS A 1029 -28.18 -7.00 16.09
N HIS A 1030 -28.35 -7.73 14.98
CA HIS A 1030 -28.10 -7.28 13.60
C HIS A 1030 -29.40 -7.06 12.82
#